data_AF-A0A5J9SMH2-F1
#
_entry.id   AF-A0A5J9SMH2-F1
#
_cell.length_a   1.000
_cell.length_b   1.000
_cell.length_c   1.000
_cell.angle_alpha   90.00
_cell.angle_beta   90.00
_cell.angle_gamma   90.00
#
_symmetry.space_group_name_H-M   'P 1'
#
loop_
_entity.id
_entity.type
_entity.pdbx_description
1 polymer ?
#
loop_
_entity_poly.entity_id
_entity_poly.type
_entity_poly.pdbx_seq_one_letter_code
_entity_poly.pdbx_strand_id
1 'polypeptide(L)'
;MALHRFRELSMALHRSTLLLILRSQPSFSTLLNPPTVSLHRLLCSAATTASPASSPRSFAVEDYLVSRCGLKPAQALHAAKKIPHLRSRSNPDAVLAFLGGTLGVPAADIAATVNMDPRILCSNVERTLAPRIQNLCDLGLSLDEIAHLLRLSPNSFSNRSLRSNLEFWLKELGSFDKLLLAVRVNSSLLGVGLDRVAKPNLALLQQCGLSASDIAAFNMYSARLLTMNPKQLRETVKRVEELGVEPGTRMFPHALVVIFLKSKDAVASRMQLLQKFGFSQDDVREIVRKAPYVLGFSDQKVQGNMEFLMKDVGLDVSYIAQRPVMMMYSVERRLLPRLWLLNVLKKKGLLKAFDYCSKAALSEKHFVQKFVLPYKDVVPGLADGYASKCSTKAIDRSHILAQTWQILHFWDREEEFSEMIPAAGRKTCSVRTCWLKSSSKGRKGRPRRRRRRRISMALHRFRAHALSQILLRSRPRFSASHDPPVVSLNRLLCSAAATTASTASSPRSFAVEDYLVSRCGLTPAQANKDAKRVSHLRSRSNPDAVLAFLGGTLGLPAADIAAAVVMDPKILCSDVERTLAPRIPDLSDLGLSLDEIARLLPLAPLSFRNKSLRRNLEFWLKELGSFDKLLQVVRMNSGLLGIDPDKVAKPNLALLQQCGLNASDLLTSNIYSPRLFTKNPKYLRKDVEQVEELGVQRGTRMFPRVLVVISLMSKEAYARRVQLLQKFGLSQDDVREIARKAPGVLAFSDQKIQGNMDFLMKDIGLDVPYIVQRPALITYSVERRLLPRHCLLKVLREKGLLNVECDYYVTAVMAERDFLQKFVLPYKDVVPGLADGYASKCSVKAANRECFCLSVEHIKVDEAVEQAEELGVEQGTWMSPRKKVMFMVC
;
A
#
# COMPACT_ATOMS: atom_id res chain seq x y z
N MET A 1 23.57 -10.76 24.79
CA MET A 1 24.25 -11.73 25.67
C MET A 1 23.41 -12.14 26.87
N ALA A 2 22.77 -11.24 27.62
CA ALA A 2 21.87 -11.63 28.72
C ALA A 2 20.52 -10.90 28.59
N LEU A 3 19.35 -11.55 28.58
CA LEU A 3 19.05 -12.98 28.34
C LEU A 3 18.35 -13.02 26.96
N HIS A 4 18.75 -13.75 25.91
CA HIS A 4 19.41 -15.05 25.77
C HIS A 4 18.61 -16.23 26.33
N ARG A 5 17.95 -16.96 25.41
CA ARG A 5 17.96 -18.44 25.28
C ARG A 5 18.37 -19.21 26.55
N PHE A 6 17.55 -19.10 27.59
CA PHE A 6 17.63 -19.73 28.91
C PHE A 6 16.39 -19.20 29.68
N ARG A 7 15.15 -19.64 29.38
CA ARG A 7 14.72 -21.01 29.06
C ARG A 7 14.17 -21.16 27.63
N GLU A 8 15.09 -21.32 26.69
CA GLU A 8 14.91 -22.29 25.61
C GLU A 8 15.00 -23.72 26.23
N LEU A 9 14.66 -24.77 25.47
CA LEU A 9 15.15 -26.14 25.71
C LEU A 9 14.79 -26.84 27.06
N SER A 10 13.57 -26.67 27.59
CA SER A 10 12.98 -27.62 28.56
C SER A 10 11.45 -27.43 28.69
N MET A 11 10.58 -28.31 28.21
CA MET A 11 10.75 -29.48 27.31
C MET A 11 9.73 -29.29 26.16
N ALA A 12 10.01 -29.44 24.87
CA ALA A 12 10.96 -30.28 24.14
C ALA A 12 10.62 -31.79 24.18
N LEU A 13 10.06 -32.27 23.06
CA LEU A 13 9.78 -33.68 22.74
C LEU A 13 8.73 -34.41 23.59
N HIS A 14 8.17 -35.43 22.92
CA HIS A 14 7.37 -36.53 23.46
C HIS A 14 5.97 -36.18 24.00
N ARG A 15 4.92 -36.94 23.69
CA ARG A 15 4.75 -38.10 22.77
C ARG A 15 3.25 -38.05 22.39
N SER A 16 2.78 -38.06 21.14
CA SER A 16 3.06 -38.97 20.01
C SER A 16 2.95 -40.45 20.41
N THR A 17 2.48 -41.29 19.48
CA THR A 17 2.60 -42.75 19.56
C THR A 17 1.57 -43.47 20.45
N LEU A 18 0.49 -43.93 19.80
CA LEU A 18 -0.22 -45.21 20.07
C LEU A 18 -1.15 -45.24 21.33
N LEU A 19 -2.21 -46.08 21.42
CA LEU A 19 -2.78 -47.07 20.48
C LEU A 19 -4.25 -47.43 20.84
N LEU A 20 -4.86 -48.31 20.04
CA LEU A 20 -6.07 -49.13 20.30
C LEU A 20 -7.36 -48.31 20.50
N ILE A 21 -8.37 -48.34 19.62
CA ILE A 21 -8.85 -49.39 18.69
C ILE A 21 -9.06 -50.74 19.39
N LEU A 22 -10.30 -51.04 19.79
CA LEU A 22 -10.94 -52.34 19.52
C LEU A 22 -12.43 -52.35 19.87
N ARG A 23 -13.17 -53.24 19.19
CA ARG A 23 -14.60 -53.61 19.37
C ARG A 23 -15.62 -52.52 18.96
N SER A 24 -16.71 -52.86 18.26
CA SER A 24 -17.09 -54.16 17.66
C SER A 24 -18.09 -54.01 16.51
N GLN A 25 -18.04 -54.96 15.57
CA GLN A 25 -18.98 -55.15 14.45
C GLN A 25 -19.82 -56.42 14.67
N PRO A 26 -21.00 -56.51 14.05
CA PRO A 26 -21.46 -57.75 13.41
C PRO A 26 -21.65 -57.51 11.89
N SER A 27 -21.05 -58.25 10.95
CA SER A 27 -20.98 -59.72 10.75
C SER A 27 -22.16 -60.31 10.00
N PHE A 28 -21.95 -60.67 8.73
CA PHE A 28 -22.28 -61.99 8.18
C PHE A 28 -21.33 -62.36 7.02
N SER A 29 -21.14 -63.66 6.73
CA SER A 29 -20.21 -64.22 5.71
C SER A 29 -21.00 -65.16 4.75
N THR A 30 -20.51 -65.78 3.67
CA THR A 30 -19.20 -66.33 3.20
C THR A 30 -19.22 -66.37 1.64
N LEU A 31 -18.19 -66.58 0.80
CA LEU A 31 -16.70 -66.71 0.72
C LEU A 31 -16.35 -66.59 -0.82
N LEU A 32 -15.23 -66.93 -1.49
CA LEU A 32 -13.92 -67.54 -1.18
C LEU A 32 -12.83 -67.11 -2.23
N ASN A 33 -11.97 -66.12 -1.91
CA ASN A 33 -10.67 -65.80 -2.56
C ASN A 33 -10.59 -65.38 -4.06
N PRO A 34 -9.47 -64.73 -4.50
CA PRO A 34 -9.41 -63.91 -5.73
C PRO A 34 -8.64 -64.58 -6.90
N PRO A 35 -8.54 -63.89 -8.05
CA PRO A 35 -7.25 -63.25 -8.34
C PRO A 35 -7.33 -61.82 -8.92
N THR A 36 -6.15 -61.20 -9.02
CA THR A 36 -5.88 -59.95 -9.77
C THR A 36 -6.14 -60.08 -11.27
N VAL A 37 -6.63 -59.01 -11.94
CA VAL A 37 -6.17 -58.57 -13.29
C VAL A 37 -6.73 -57.17 -13.64
N SER A 38 -6.21 -56.58 -14.71
CA SER A 38 -6.33 -55.19 -15.13
C SER A 38 -7.74 -54.66 -15.50
N LEU A 39 -7.88 -53.34 -15.42
CA LEU A 39 -8.96 -52.56 -16.04
C LEU A 39 -8.87 -52.64 -17.58
N HIS A 40 -9.57 -53.61 -18.19
CA HIS A 40 -9.86 -53.59 -19.62
C HIS A 40 -11.21 -54.27 -19.90
N ARG A 41 -12.06 -53.59 -20.70
CA ARG A 41 -13.44 -53.99 -21.07
C ARG A 41 -14.44 -54.14 -19.90
N LEU A 42 -15.26 -53.11 -19.69
CA LEU A 42 -16.60 -53.13 -20.30
C LEU A 42 -17.11 -51.69 -20.51
N LEU A 43 -17.82 -51.48 -21.62
CA LEU A 43 -18.56 -50.25 -21.95
C LEU A 43 -19.87 -50.65 -22.65
N CYS A 44 -20.82 -49.71 -22.72
CA CYS A 44 -22.08 -49.74 -23.49
C CYS A 44 -23.32 -50.41 -22.86
N SER A 45 -24.03 -49.63 -22.03
CA SER A 45 -25.50 -49.47 -22.06
C SER A 45 -25.85 -48.22 -21.23
N ALA A 46 -26.75 -47.30 -21.61
CA ALA A 46 -27.60 -47.19 -22.80
C ALA A 46 -27.34 -45.84 -23.54
N ALA A 47 -28.03 -45.57 -24.64
CA ALA A 47 -27.77 -44.44 -25.55
C ALA A 47 -28.94 -43.46 -25.68
N THR A 48 -28.65 -42.19 -26.03
CA THR A 48 -29.65 -41.29 -26.63
C THR A 48 -29.01 -40.35 -27.68
N THR A 49 -29.53 -40.44 -28.91
CA THR A 49 -29.59 -39.41 -29.97
C THR A 49 -28.34 -38.56 -30.33
N ALA A 50 -27.79 -38.93 -31.48
CA ALA A 50 -26.68 -38.35 -32.25
C ALA A 50 -26.69 -36.84 -32.59
N SER A 51 -25.50 -36.36 -32.96
CA SER A 51 -25.28 -35.42 -34.08
C SER A 51 -23.89 -35.70 -34.70
N PRO A 52 -23.67 -35.40 -36.00
CA PRO A 52 -22.61 -36.05 -36.78
C PRO A 52 -21.18 -35.57 -36.49
N ALA A 53 -20.21 -36.43 -36.82
CA ALA A 53 -18.81 -36.25 -36.47
C ALA A 53 -18.08 -35.21 -37.34
N SER A 54 -17.36 -34.30 -36.69
CA SER A 54 -16.12 -33.75 -37.25
C SER A 54 -14.95 -34.68 -36.91
N SER A 55 -13.90 -34.70 -37.76
CA SER A 55 -12.65 -35.44 -37.52
C SER A 55 -12.04 -35.20 -36.13
N PRO A 56 -11.22 -36.13 -35.60
CA PRO A 56 -10.63 -36.00 -34.27
C PRO A 56 -9.71 -34.77 -34.21
N ARG A 57 -10.24 -33.67 -33.66
CA ARG A 57 -9.50 -32.42 -33.45
C ARG A 57 -8.24 -32.74 -32.66
N SER A 58 -7.08 -32.49 -33.27
CA SER A 58 -5.80 -32.53 -32.58
C SER A 58 -5.84 -31.58 -31.39
N PHE A 59 -5.17 -31.95 -30.29
CA PHE A 59 -5.18 -31.15 -29.07
C PHE A 59 -4.57 -29.76 -29.32
N ALA A 60 -5.44 -28.76 -29.47
CA ALA A 60 -5.07 -27.38 -29.71
C ALA A 60 -4.51 -26.77 -28.42
N VAL A 61 -3.18 -26.79 -28.30
CA VAL A 61 -2.45 -26.27 -27.13
C VAL A 61 -2.79 -24.79 -26.87
N GLU A 62 -2.99 -24.00 -27.92
CA GLU A 62 -3.35 -22.59 -27.83
C GLU A 62 -4.76 -22.40 -27.22
N ASP A 63 -5.77 -23.11 -27.72
CA ASP A 63 -7.13 -23.08 -27.18
C ASP A 63 -7.17 -23.57 -25.72
N TYR A 64 -6.39 -24.59 -25.37
CA TYR A 64 -6.24 -25.06 -24.00
C TYR A 64 -5.63 -23.98 -23.08
N LEU A 65 -4.57 -23.31 -23.54
CA LEU A 65 -3.92 -22.24 -22.77
C LEU A 65 -4.85 -21.02 -22.56
N VAL A 66 -5.69 -20.67 -23.54
CA VAL A 66 -6.72 -19.65 -23.36
C VAL A 66 -7.81 -20.12 -22.39
N SER A 67 -8.46 -21.25 -22.68
CA SER A 67 -9.68 -21.70 -21.99
C SER A 67 -9.46 -22.30 -20.60
N ARG A 68 -8.29 -22.91 -20.33
CA ARG A 68 -7.98 -23.60 -19.07
C ARG A 68 -6.91 -22.89 -18.23
N CYS A 69 -5.95 -22.23 -18.88
CA CYS A 69 -4.88 -21.50 -18.18
C CYS A 69 -5.13 -19.98 -18.11
N GLY A 70 -6.18 -19.44 -18.74
CA GLY A 70 -6.56 -18.03 -18.64
C GLY A 70 -5.64 -17.06 -19.38
N LEU A 71 -4.82 -17.53 -20.32
CA LEU A 71 -3.95 -16.66 -21.13
C LEU A 71 -4.75 -15.91 -22.19
N LYS A 72 -4.36 -14.66 -22.53
CA LYS A 72 -4.90 -13.98 -23.71
C LYS A 72 -4.41 -14.71 -24.99
N PRO A 73 -5.15 -14.67 -26.12
CA PRO A 73 -4.78 -15.41 -27.34
C PRO A 73 -3.32 -15.19 -27.79
N ALA A 74 -2.84 -13.93 -27.82
CA ALA A 74 -1.44 -13.63 -28.16
C ALA A 74 -0.40 -14.20 -27.18
N GLN A 75 -0.77 -14.37 -25.89
CA GLN A 75 0.07 -15.03 -24.88
C GLN A 75 0.06 -16.55 -25.08
N ALA A 76 -1.11 -17.13 -25.35
CA ALA A 76 -1.27 -18.56 -25.60
C ALA A 76 -0.46 -19.02 -26.83
N LEU A 77 -0.50 -18.26 -27.93
CA LEU A 77 0.28 -18.53 -29.15
C LEU A 77 1.80 -18.44 -28.93
N HIS A 78 2.27 -17.52 -28.08
CA HIS A 78 3.69 -17.50 -27.67
C HIS A 78 4.06 -18.66 -26.72
N ALA A 79 3.13 -19.04 -25.85
CA ALA A 79 3.32 -20.11 -24.88
C ALA A 79 3.32 -21.52 -25.51
N ALA A 80 2.41 -21.81 -26.44
CA ALA A 80 2.30 -23.11 -27.11
C ALA A 80 3.58 -23.51 -27.85
N LYS A 81 4.29 -22.53 -28.44
CA LYS A 81 5.60 -22.72 -29.09
C LYS A 81 6.69 -23.28 -28.17
N LYS A 82 6.53 -23.17 -26.84
CA LYS A 82 7.46 -23.75 -25.84
C LYS A 82 7.09 -25.18 -25.43
N ILE A 83 5.90 -25.68 -25.81
CA ILE A 83 5.34 -27.00 -25.45
C ILE A 83 4.63 -27.71 -26.63
N PRO A 84 5.20 -27.74 -27.86
CA PRO A 84 4.53 -28.29 -29.07
C PRO A 84 4.35 -29.82 -29.03
N HIS A 85 4.95 -30.50 -28.06
CA HIS A 85 4.82 -31.94 -27.82
C HIS A 85 3.65 -32.28 -26.88
N LEU A 86 2.94 -31.30 -26.32
CA LEU A 86 1.78 -31.54 -25.47
C LEU A 86 0.59 -31.99 -26.34
N ARG A 87 0.13 -33.24 -26.18
CA ARG A 87 -0.94 -33.85 -27.01
C ARG A 87 -2.21 -34.23 -26.24
N SER A 88 -2.27 -33.97 -24.93
CA SER A 88 -3.39 -34.34 -24.07
C SER A 88 -3.56 -33.35 -22.91
N ARG A 89 -4.81 -33.23 -22.43
CA ARG A 89 -5.17 -32.42 -21.26
C ARG A 89 -4.85 -33.07 -19.91
N SER A 90 -4.60 -34.39 -19.85
CA SER A 90 -4.53 -35.13 -18.58
C SER A 90 -3.42 -34.66 -17.64
N ASN A 91 -2.16 -34.62 -18.11
CA ASN A 91 -1.05 -34.09 -17.32
C ASN A 91 -1.21 -32.59 -16.96
N PRO A 92 -1.51 -31.67 -17.90
CA PRO A 92 -1.59 -30.25 -17.57
C PRO A 92 -2.79 -29.92 -16.66
N ASP A 93 -3.95 -30.59 -16.79
CA ASP A 93 -5.05 -30.42 -15.85
C ASP A 93 -4.67 -30.89 -14.43
N ALA A 94 -3.90 -31.99 -14.31
CA ALA A 94 -3.38 -32.45 -13.02
C ALA A 94 -2.35 -31.46 -12.41
N VAL A 95 -1.49 -30.85 -13.23
CA VAL A 95 -0.58 -29.78 -12.78
C VAL A 95 -1.37 -28.57 -12.28
N LEU A 96 -2.38 -28.10 -13.04
CA LEU A 96 -3.23 -26.98 -12.62
C LEU A 96 -3.95 -27.29 -11.30
N ALA A 97 -4.47 -28.50 -11.13
CA ALA A 97 -5.10 -28.94 -9.89
C ALA A 97 -4.12 -28.96 -8.70
N PHE A 98 -2.89 -29.43 -8.89
CA PHE A 98 -1.86 -29.41 -7.86
C PHE A 98 -1.42 -27.97 -7.49
N LEU A 99 -1.22 -27.10 -8.47
CA LEU A 99 -0.84 -25.70 -8.23
C LEU A 99 -1.96 -24.92 -7.50
N GLY A 100 -3.21 -25.09 -7.93
CA GLY A 100 -4.35 -24.38 -7.33
C GLY A 100 -4.82 -24.96 -6.00
N GLY A 101 -4.88 -26.29 -5.89
CA GLY A 101 -5.40 -26.99 -4.72
C GLY A 101 -4.36 -27.26 -3.63
N THR A 102 -3.19 -27.81 -3.99
CA THR A 102 -2.17 -28.22 -3.00
C THR A 102 -1.22 -27.08 -2.61
N LEU A 103 -0.94 -26.16 -3.54
CA LEU A 103 -0.10 -24.98 -3.28
C LEU A 103 -0.91 -23.68 -3.08
N GLY A 104 -2.25 -23.73 -3.16
CA GLY A 104 -3.12 -22.57 -2.96
C GLY A 104 -2.93 -21.42 -3.96
N VAL A 105 -2.24 -21.63 -5.09
CA VAL A 105 -1.86 -20.55 -6.01
C VAL A 105 -3.11 -20.00 -6.71
N PRO A 106 -3.43 -18.71 -6.60
CA PRO A 106 -4.61 -18.14 -7.26
C PRO A 106 -4.55 -18.31 -8.78
N ALA A 107 -5.69 -18.57 -9.43
CA ALA A 107 -5.75 -18.85 -10.87
C ALA A 107 -5.09 -17.77 -11.75
N ALA A 108 -5.13 -16.49 -11.33
CA ALA A 108 -4.43 -15.40 -12.02
C ALA A 108 -2.90 -15.47 -11.90
N ASP A 109 -2.38 -15.90 -10.75
CA ASP A 109 -0.95 -16.14 -10.53
C ASP A 109 -0.49 -17.44 -11.23
N ILE A 110 -1.36 -18.45 -11.36
CA ILE A 110 -1.12 -19.62 -12.22
C ILE A 110 -1.05 -19.17 -13.69
N ALA A 111 -1.97 -18.34 -14.17
CA ALA A 111 -1.96 -17.81 -15.54
C ALA A 111 -0.65 -17.03 -15.84
N ALA A 112 -0.19 -16.21 -14.88
CA ALA A 112 1.10 -15.52 -14.97
C ALA A 112 2.28 -16.51 -15.00
N THR A 113 2.28 -17.51 -14.12
CA THR A 113 3.29 -18.58 -14.02
C THR A 113 3.41 -19.36 -15.33
N VAL A 114 2.28 -19.79 -15.91
CA VAL A 114 2.20 -20.49 -17.21
C VAL A 114 2.64 -19.59 -18.37
N ASN A 115 2.25 -18.32 -18.38
CA ASN A 115 2.71 -17.36 -19.41
C ASN A 115 4.24 -17.15 -19.38
N MET A 116 4.86 -17.16 -18.19
CA MET A 116 6.31 -17.06 -18.04
C MET A 116 7.02 -18.36 -18.50
N ASP A 117 6.65 -19.51 -17.93
CA ASP A 117 7.19 -20.82 -18.33
C ASP A 117 6.10 -21.91 -18.49
N PRO A 118 5.55 -22.10 -19.70
CA PRO A 118 4.50 -23.09 -19.97
C PRO A 118 4.93 -24.53 -19.71
N ARG A 119 6.24 -24.81 -19.68
CA ARG A 119 6.80 -26.17 -19.49
C ARG A 119 6.47 -26.74 -18.11
N ILE A 120 6.06 -25.91 -17.14
CA ILE A 120 5.53 -26.38 -15.86
C ILE A 120 4.37 -27.37 -16.06
N LEU A 121 3.51 -27.13 -17.07
CA LEU A 121 2.37 -27.98 -17.44
C LEU A 121 2.77 -29.37 -17.97
N CYS A 122 4.02 -29.56 -18.38
CA CYS A 122 4.59 -30.85 -18.78
C CYS A 122 5.25 -31.60 -17.61
N SER A 123 5.24 -31.05 -16.39
CA SER A 123 5.79 -31.72 -15.21
C SER A 123 4.83 -32.79 -14.71
N ASN A 124 5.34 -33.96 -14.33
CA ASN A 124 4.53 -34.96 -13.64
C ASN A 124 4.35 -34.57 -12.16
N VAL A 125 3.13 -34.62 -11.64
CA VAL A 125 2.82 -34.19 -10.27
C VAL A 125 3.50 -35.09 -9.23
N GLU A 126 3.22 -36.38 -9.27
CA GLU A 126 3.66 -37.38 -8.27
C GLU A 126 5.17 -37.60 -8.26
N ARG A 127 5.81 -37.61 -9.43
CA ARG A 127 7.24 -37.94 -9.62
C ARG A 127 8.16 -36.73 -9.62
N THR A 128 7.62 -35.52 -9.82
CA THR A 128 8.44 -34.29 -9.97
C THR A 128 7.98 -33.15 -9.09
N LEU A 129 6.70 -32.73 -9.14
CA LEU A 129 6.26 -31.54 -8.41
C LEU A 129 6.09 -31.81 -6.91
N ALA A 130 5.23 -32.76 -6.51
CA ALA A 130 4.96 -33.03 -5.10
C ALA A 130 6.22 -33.41 -4.29
N PRO A 131 7.14 -34.26 -4.78
CA PRO A 131 8.40 -34.53 -4.09
C PRO A 131 9.30 -33.28 -3.96
N ARG A 132 9.26 -32.36 -4.93
CA ARG A 132 10.01 -31.10 -4.85
C ARG A 132 9.39 -30.13 -3.85
N ILE A 133 8.07 -30.00 -3.80
CA ILE A 133 7.39 -29.16 -2.79
C ILE A 133 7.68 -29.70 -1.39
N GLN A 134 7.59 -31.02 -1.17
CA GLN A 134 7.97 -31.65 0.10
C GLN A 134 9.44 -31.33 0.44
N ASN A 135 10.36 -31.51 -0.51
CA ASN A 135 11.79 -31.15 -0.33
C ASN A 135 12.05 -29.67 -0.03
N LEU A 136 11.09 -28.75 -0.23
CA LEU A 136 11.16 -27.35 0.20
C LEU A 136 10.49 -27.12 1.57
N CYS A 137 9.41 -27.84 1.88
CA CYS A 137 8.85 -27.90 3.23
C CYS A 137 9.88 -28.46 4.22
N ASP A 138 10.66 -29.44 3.79
CA ASP A 138 11.79 -30.05 4.51
C ASP A 138 13.04 -29.12 4.59
N LEU A 139 12.97 -27.89 4.07
CA LEU A 139 13.90 -26.79 4.38
C LEU A 139 13.31 -25.78 5.38
N GLY A 140 12.07 -25.98 5.83
CA GLY A 140 11.34 -25.06 6.70
C GLY A 140 10.59 -23.95 5.97
N LEU A 141 10.40 -24.04 4.64
CA LEU A 141 9.57 -23.08 3.90
C LEU A 141 8.08 -23.48 3.95
N SER A 142 7.21 -22.51 4.21
CA SER A 142 5.76 -22.69 4.12
C SER A 142 5.26 -22.79 2.68
N LEU A 143 4.06 -23.34 2.48
CA LEU A 143 3.43 -23.44 1.15
C LEU A 143 3.22 -22.05 0.51
N ASP A 144 2.89 -21.02 1.31
CA ASP A 144 2.76 -19.63 0.86
C ASP A 144 4.10 -19.04 0.37
N GLU A 145 5.19 -19.29 1.08
CA GLU A 145 6.54 -18.89 0.68
C GLU A 145 6.97 -19.58 -0.61
N ILE A 146 6.67 -20.88 -0.73
CA ILE A 146 6.93 -21.68 -1.93
C ILE A 146 6.11 -21.16 -3.12
N ALA A 147 4.82 -20.83 -2.92
CA ALA A 147 3.97 -20.20 -3.93
C ALA A 147 4.49 -18.81 -4.33
N HIS A 148 5.02 -18.02 -3.40
CA HIS A 148 5.64 -16.73 -3.70
C HIS A 148 6.90 -16.89 -4.56
N LEU A 149 7.78 -17.84 -4.22
CA LEU A 149 8.95 -18.18 -5.05
C LEU A 149 8.56 -18.66 -6.44
N LEU A 150 7.53 -19.52 -6.54
CA LEU A 150 7.01 -20.04 -7.81
C LEU A 150 6.60 -18.89 -8.74
N ARG A 151 5.83 -17.93 -8.23
CA ARG A 151 5.39 -16.75 -8.99
C ARG A 151 6.54 -15.86 -9.46
N LEU A 152 7.66 -15.79 -8.72
CA LEU A 152 8.83 -14.99 -9.09
C LEU A 152 9.79 -15.71 -10.05
N SER A 153 9.87 -17.05 -10.00
CA SER A 153 10.77 -17.84 -10.85
C SER A 153 10.20 -19.23 -11.21
N PRO A 154 9.15 -19.32 -12.05
CA PRO A 154 8.52 -20.60 -12.40
C PRO A 154 9.48 -21.64 -12.97
N ASN A 155 10.42 -21.18 -13.80
CA ASN A 155 11.48 -21.97 -14.42
C ASN A 155 12.42 -22.65 -13.41
N SER A 156 12.59 -22.09 -12.20
CA SER A 156 13.48 -22.67 -11.19
C SER A 156 12.92 -23.97 -10.60
N PHE A 157 11.58 -24.11 -10.54
CA PHE A 157 10.90 -25.33 -10.07
C PHE A 157 11.07 -26.52 -11.02
N SER A 158 11.52 -26.29 -12.26
CA SER A 158 11.95 -27.32 -13.20
C SER A 158 13.37 -27.84 -12.89
N ASN A 159 14.22 -27.07 -12.19
CA ASN A 159 15.61 -27.43 -11.90
C ASN A 159 15.75 -28.36 -10.68
N ARG A 160 16.64 -29.35 -10.76
CA ARG A 160 16.98 -30.25 -9.65
C ARG A 160 17.77 -29.55 -8.53
N SER A 161 18.53 -28.50 -8.83
CA SER A 161 19.34 -27.78 -7.82
C SER A 161 18.55 -26.80 -6.94
N LEU A 162 17.22 -26.66 -7.13
CA LEU A 162 16.43 -25.63 -6.44
C LEU A 162 16.53 -25.72 -4.91
N ARG A 163 16.47 -26.93 -4.33
CA ARG A 163 16.63 -27.12 -2.86
C ARG A 163 17.97 -26.57 -2.39
N SER A 164 19.08 -27.05 -2.96
CA SER A 164 20.44 -26.62 -2.59
C SER A 164 20.67 -25.12 -2.82
N ASN A 165 20.08 -24.56 -3.88
CA ASN A 165 20.15 -23.13 -4.17
C ASN A 165 19.42 -22.30 -3.11
N LEU A 166 18.22 -22.71 -2.70
CA LEU A 166 17.47 -22.06 -1.62
C LEU A 166 18.19 -22.18 -0.28
N GLU A 167 18.65 -23.38 0.08
CA GLU A 167 19.41 -23.67 1.30
C GLU A 167 20.68 -22.78 1.40
N PHE A 168 21.43 -22.66 0.31
CA PHE A 168 22.59 -21.78 0.22
C PHE A 168 22.21 -20.29 0.36
N TRP A 169 21.26 -19.78 -0.44
CA TRP A 169 20.94 -18.36 -0.40
C TRP A 169 20.21 -17.92 0.88
N LEU A 170 19.40 -18.78 1.50
CA LEU A 170 18.80 -18.51 2.82
C LEU A 170 19.88 -18.34 3.90
N LYS A 171 20.93 -19.17 3.86
CA LYS A 171 22.09 -19.05 4.75
C LYS A 171 22.88 -17.75 4.51
N GLU A 172 23.27 -17.48 3.26
CA GLU A 172 24.16 -16.34 2.96
C GLU A 172 23.45 -14.97 3.02
N LEU A 173 22.12 -14.92 2.78
CA LEU A 173 21.32 -13.70 2.94
C LEU A 173 20.78 -13.54 4.37
N GLY A 174 20.54 -14.65 5.09
CA GLY A 174 20.08 -14.67 6.47
C GLY A 174 18.60 -14.34 6.69
N SER A 175 17.81 -14.16 5.63
CA SER A 175 16.33 -14.10 5.72
C SER A 175 15.64 -14.38 4.37
N PHE A 176 14.41 -14.89 4.44
CA PHE A 176 13.56 -15.10 3.27
C PHE A 176 13.18 -13.78 2.56
N ASP A 177 12.97 -12.69 3.30
CA ASP A 177 12.69 -11.37 2.70
C ASP A 177 13.83 -10.86 1.79
N LYS A 178 15.08 -11.01 2.23
CA LYS A 178 16.25 -10.65 1.41
C LYS A 178 16.38 -11.55 0.18
N LEU A 179 16.05 -12.84 0.32
CA LEU A 179 15.95 -13.76 -0.81
C LEU A 179 14.88 -13.30 -1.81
N LEU A 180 13.67 -12.95 -1.35
CA LEU A 180 12.61 -12.42 -2.23
C LEU A 180 13.05 -11.14 -2.96
N LEU A 181 13.76 -10.22 -2.29
CA LEU A 181 14.32 -9.03 -2.93
C LEU A 181 15.35 -9.40 -4.01
N ALA A 182 16.29 -10.29 -3.71
CA ALA A 182 17.32 -10.73 -4.66
C ALA A 182 16.72 -11.50 -5.85
N VAL A 183 15.75 -12.39 -5.62
CA VAL A 183 15.06 -13.18 -6.66
C VAL A 183 14.15 -12.29 -7.52
N ARG A 184 13.51 -11.26 -6.95
CA ARG A 184 12.72 -10.27 -7.71
C ARG A 184 13.59 -9.45 -8.67
N VAL A 185 14.84 -9.17 -8.28
CA VAL A 185 15.85 -8.52 -9.16
C VAL A 185 16.45 -9.51 -10.16
N ASN A 186 16.64 -10.76 -9.75
CA ASN A 186 17.32 -11.78 -10.53
C ASN A 186 16.74 -13.17 -10.26
N SER A 187 15.71 -13.56 -11.02
CA SER A 187 15.07 -14.87 -10.88
C SER A 187 16.01 -16.05 -11.17
N SER A 188 17.08 -15.84 -11.97
CA SER A 188 18.09 -16.87 -12.23
C SER A 188 18.89 -17.30 -11.00
N LEU A 189 18.85 -16.54 -9.91
CA LEU A 189 19.49 -16.84 -8.62
C LEU A 189 19.06 -18.21 -8.06
N LEU A 190 17.83 -18.66 -8.34
CA LEU A 190 17.32 -19.97 -7.94
C LEU A 190 17.68 -21.11 -8.91
N GLY A 191 18.15 -20.79 -10.12
CA GLY A 191 18.52 -21.75 -11.17
C GLY A 191 20.03 -21.85 -11.44
N VAL A 192 20.85 -20.98 -10.85
CA VAL A 192 22.31 -20.94 -11.05
C VAL A 192 23.00 -22.19 -10.47
N GLY A 193 24.12 -22.61 -11.06
CA GLY A 193 24.97 -23.67 -10.50
C GLY A 193 25.87 -23.14 -9.39
N LEU A 194 25.76 -23.68 -8.17
CA LEU A 194 26.47 -23.14 -7.01
C LEU A 194 28.00 -23.17 -7.16
N ASP A 195 28.57 -24.36 -7.31
CA ASP A 195 30.02 -24.57 -7.23
C ASP A 195 30.77 -24.01 -8.44
N ARG A 196 30.08 -23.94 -9.60
CA ARG A 196 30.65 -23.42 -10.85
C ARG A 196 30.47 -21.90 -11.02
N VAL A 197 29.53 -21.27 -10.31
CA VAL A 197 29.17 -19.85 -10.53
C VAL A 197 28.93 -19.12 -9.21
N ALA A 198 27.90 -19.47 -8.44
CA ALA A 198 27.48 -18.65 -7.30
C ALA A 198 28.51 -18.57 -6.16
N LYS A 199 29.11 -19.69 -5.77
CA LYS A 199 30.14 -19.75 -4.72
C LYS A 199 31.43 -19.01 -5.15
N PRO A 200 32.00 -19.25 -6.36
CA PRO A 200 33.11 -18.44 -6.87
C PRO A 200 32.81 -16.93 -6.95
N ASN A 201 31.61 -16.55 -7.40
CA ASN A 201 31.22 -15.15 -7.50
C ASN A 201 31.07 -14.48 -6.13
N LEU A 202 30.41 -15.16 -5.18
CA LEU A 202 30.25 -14.65 -3.83
C LEU A 202 31.60 -14.55 -3.10
N ALA A 203 32.47 -15.54 -3.23
CA ALA A 203 33.81 -15.51 -2.65
C ALA A 203 34.66 -14.33 -3.19
N LEU A 204 34.62 -14.08 -4.50
CA LEU A 204 35.28 -12.93 -5.12
C LEU A 204 34.70 -11.59 -4.65
N LEU A 205 33.37 -11.49 -4.52
CA LEU A 205 32.73 -10.26 -4.03
C LEU A 205 32.98 -10.05 -2.53
N GLN A 206 33.08 -11.11 -1.73
CA GLN A 206 33.52 -11.08 -0.33
C GLN A 206 34.98 -10.64 -0.19
N GLN A 207 35.89 -11.11 -1.06
CA GLN A 207 37.26 -10.58 -1.16
C GLN A 207 37.26 -9.09 -1.50
N CYS A 208 36.28 -8.62 -2.28
CA CYS A 208 36.07 -7.19 -2.57
C CYS A 208 35.34 -6.42 -1.46
N GLY A 209 35.08 -7.02 -0.29
CA GLY A 209 34.40 -6.38 0.85
C GLY A 209 32.87 -6.35 0.78
N LEU A 210 32.22 -7.15 -0.07
CA LEU A 210 30.77 -7.15 -0.27
C LEU A 210 30.14 -8.49 0.16
N SER A 211 29.23 -8.49 1.14
CA SER A 211 28.47 -9.68 1.51
C SER A 211 27.27 -9.90 0.59
N ALA A 212 26.73 -11.13 0.56
CA ALA A 212 25.49 -11.42 -0.17
C ALA A 212 24.32 -10.52 0.29
N SER A 213 24.27 -10.15 1.58
CA SER A 213 23.27 -9.23 2.12
C SER A 213 23.39 -7.82 1.55
N ASP A 214 24.61 -7.30 1.42
CA ASP A 214 24.85 -5.97 0.84
C ASP A 214 24.45 -5.98 -0.63
N ILE A 215 24.90 -7.00 -1.38
CA ILE A 215 24.62 -7.20 -2.79
C ILE A 215 23.10 -7.31 -3.06
N ALA A 216 22.33 -7.92 -2.15
CA ALA A 216 20.87 -8.01 -2.24
C ALA A 216 20.15 -6.69 -1.88
N ALA A 217 20.71 -5.88 -0.98
CA ALA A 217 20.10 -4.64 -0.51
C ALA A 217 20.46 -3.38 -1.35
N PHE A 218 21.56 -3.44 -2.12
CA PHE A 218 22.21 -2.28 -2.71
C PHE A 218 21.44 -1.63 -3.88
N ASN A 219 21.08 -2.39 -4.94
CA ASN A 219 20.43 -1.83 -6.13
C ASN A 219 19.69 -2.90 -6.96
N MET A 220 18.79 -2.49 -7.87
CA MET A 220 18.03 -3.34 -8.79
C MET A 220 18.86 -4.13 -9.83
N TYR A 221 20.18 -4.13 -9.71
CA TYR A 221 21.12 -4.79 -10.63
C TYR A 221 22.22 -5.58 -9.91
N SER A 222 22.50 -5.33 -8.63
CA SER A 222 23.64 -5.94 -7.92
C SER A 222 23.49 -7.44 -7.73
N ALA A 223 22.27 -7.95 -7.48
CA ALA A 223 22.00 -9.39 -7.40
C ALA A 223 22.25 -10.17 -8.73
N ARG A 224 22.50 -9.48 -9.86
CA ARG A 224 22.98 -10.13 -11.11
C ARG A 224 24.47 -10.48 -11.09
N LEU A 225 25.28 -9.79 -10.28
CA LEU A 225 26.71 -10.08 -10.14
C LEU A 225 26.92 -11.51 -9.58
N LEU A 226 26.03 -11.96 -8.69
CA LEU A 226 26.03 -13.31 -8.11
C LEU A 226 25.88 -14.43 -9.17
N THR A 227 25.23 -14.16 -10.30
CA THR A 227 24.95 -15.16 -11.35
C THR A 227 25.68 -14.88 -12.67
N MET A 228 26.60 -13.91 -12.71
CA MET A 228 27.40 -13.62 -13.90
C MET A 228 28.44 -14.74 -14.15
N ASN A 229 28.97 -14.87 -15.37
CA ASN A 229 30.06 -15.80 -15.61
C ASN A 229 31.30 -15.41 -14.76
N PRO A 230 31.91 -16.33 -13.99
CA PRO A 230 33.02 -15.98 -13.10
C PRO A 230 34.27 -15.40 -13.80
N LYS A 231 34.51 -15.71 -15.09
CA LYS A 231 35.56 -15.03 -15.87
C LYS A 231 35.19 -13.56 -16.09
N GLN A 232 33.97 -13.29 -16.57
CA GLN A 232 33.45 -11.94 -16.76
C GLN A 232 33.37 -11.13 -15.45
N LEU A 233 33.09 -11.78 -14.31
CA LEU A 233 33.11 -11.10 -13.01
C LEU A 233 34.53 -10.70 -12.59
N ARG A 234 35.54 -11.57 -12.78
CA ARG A 234 36.96 -11.20 -12.59
C ARG A 234 37.40 -10.09 -13.55
N GLU A 235 37.00 -10.14 -14.82
CA GLU A 235 37.24 -9.06 -15.77
C GLU A 235 36.54 -7.74 -15.38
N THR A 236 35.35 -7.81 -14.76
CA THR A 236 34.60 -6.63 -14.31
C THR A 236 35.22 -6.01 -13.06
N VAL A 237 35.66 -6.83 -12.10
CA VAL A 237 36.46 -6.43 -10.95
C VAL A 237 37.76 -5.76 -11.43
N LYS A 238 38.55 -6.45 -12.26
CA LYS A 238 39.81 -5.92 -12.81
C LYS A 238 39.62 -4.61 -13.56
N ARG A 239 38.55 -4.45 -14.35
CA ARG A 239 38.24 -3.18 -15.03
C ARG A 239 37.87 -2.04 -14.08
N VAL A 240 37.30 -2.34 -12.91
CA VAL A 240 37.00 -1.33 -11.88
C VAL A 240 38.28 -0.90 -11.15
N GLU A 241 39.18 -1.85 -10.91
CA GLU A 241 40.53 -1.61 -10.35
C GLU A 241 41.42 -0.83 -11.33
N GLU A 242 41.40 -1.18 -12.64
CA GLU A 242 42.08 -0.45 -13.73
C GLU A 242 41.60 1.01 -13.87
N LEU A 243 40.33 1.28 -13.55
CA LEU A 243 39.76 2.63 -13.46
C LEU A 243 40.12 3.35 -12.15
N GLY A 244 40.90 2.71 -11.28
CA GLY A 244 41.42 3.27 -10.03
C GLY A 244 40.46 3.20 -8.84
N VAL A 245 39.37 2.43 -8.93
CA VAL A 245 38.41 2.27 -7.82
C VAL A 245 38.74 0.98 -7.06
N GLU A 246 39.30 1.13 -5.86
CA GLU A 246 39.81 0.01 -5.07
C GLU A 246 38.67 -0.82 -4.41
N PRO A 247 38.83 -2.15 -4.26
CA PRO A 247 37.90 -2.98 -3.50
C PRO A 247 37.77 -2.54 -2.04
N GLY A 248 36.65 -2.86 -1.39
CA GLY A 248 36.33 -2.37 -0.04
C GLY A 248 35.99 -0.87 0.05
N THR A 249 36.28 -0.06 -0.96
CA THR A 249 35.81 1.34 -0.99
C THR A 249 34.30 1.40 -1.19
N ARG A 250 33.64 2.40 -0.58
CA ARG A 250 32.19 2.58 -0.67
C ARG A 250 31.70 2.84 -2.10
N MET A 251 32.57 3.29 -3.02
CA MET A 251 32.24 3.48 -4.44
C MET A 251 32.45 2.23 -5.31
N PHE A 252 33.16 1.22 -4.83
CA PHE A 252 33.40 -0.04 -5.55
C PHE A 252 32.12 -0.75 -6.03
N PRO A 253 31.08 -1.00 -5.20
CA PRO A 253 29.85 -1.63 -5.68
C PRO A 253 29.06 -0.75 -6.67
N HIS A 254 29.19 0.58 -6.58
CA HIS A 254 28.61 1.49 -7.58
C HIS A 254 29.34 1.35 -8.93
N ALA A 255 30.67 1.28 -8.92
CA ALA A 255 31.49 1.07 -10.10
C ALA A 255 31.25 -0.29 -10.75
N LEU A 256 31.23 -1.38 -9.97
CA LEU A 256 30.89 -2.73 -10.47
C LEU A 256 29.56 -2.75 -11.24
N VAL A 257 28.51 -2.14 -10.70
CA VAL A 257 27.19 -2.09 -11.36
C VAL A 257 27.24 -1.26 -12.66
N VAL A 258 27.98 -0.14 -12.71
CA VAL A 258 28.09 0.66 -13.94
C VAL A 258 28.90 -0.07 -15.02
N ILE A 259 30.03 -0.69 -14.65
CA ILE A 259 30.92 -1.39 -15.58
C ILE A 259 30.34 -2.72 -16.07
N PHE A 260 29.46 -3.35 -15.28
CA PHE A 260 28.60 -4.47 -15.68
C PHE A 260 27.53 -4.07 -16.70
N LEU A 261 26.92 -2.89 -16.56
CA LEU A 261 25.78 -2.44 -17.39
C LEU A 261 26.19 -1.72 -18.70
N LYS A 262 27.49 -1.58 -18.99
CA LYS A 262 28.01 -0.82 -20.15
C LYS A 262 29.08 -1.60 -20.90
N SER A 263 29.09 -1.50 -22.23
CA SER A 263 30.18 -2.07 -23.05
C SER A 263 31.53 -1.37 -22.76
N LYS A 264 32.62 -2.00 -23.18
CA LYS A 264 33.98 -1.42 -23.04
C LYS A 264 34.05 -0.07 -23.77
N ASP A 265 33.53 -0.03 -24.99
CA ASP A 265 33.52 1.13 -25.90
C ASP A 265 32.62 2.25 -25.37
N ALA A 266 31.45 1.91 -24.80
CA ALA A 266 30.56 2.89 -24.18
C ALA A 266 31.15 3.50 -22.88
N VAL A 267 32.13 2.85 -22.24
CA VAL A 267 32.91 3.44 -21.14
C VAL A 267 34.03 4.31 -21.71
N ALA A 268 34.79 3.78 -22.69
CA ALA A 268 35.88 4.50 -23.35
C ALA A 268 35.42 5.82 -24.01
N SER A 269 34.28 5.83 -24.71
CA SER A 269 33.67 7.03 -25.31
C SER A 269 33.46 8.14 -24.27
N ARG A 270 33.02 7.80 -23.06
CA ARG A 270 32.79 8.79 -21.99
C ARG A 270 34.08 9.29 -21.35
N MET A 271 35.09 8.44 -21.23
CA MET A 271 36.42 8.87 -20.78
C MET A 271 37.08 9.80 -21.81
N GLN A 272 36.97 9.48 -23.11
CA GLN A 272 37.42 10.33 -24.21
C GLN A 272 36.61 11.64 -24.30
N LEU A 273 35.30 11.61 -24.06
CA LEU A 273 34.46 12.81 -24.01
C LEU A 273 34.89 13.74 -22.87
N LEU A 274 35.20 13.21 -21.69
CA LEU A 274 35.78 13.99 -20.61
C LEU A 274 37.15 14.58 -21.02
N GLN A 275 38.03 13.81 -21.65
CA GLN A 275 39.32 14.32 -22.14
C GLN A 275 39.16 15.44 -23.18
N LYS A 276 38.11 15.41 -24.02
CA LYS A 276 37.75 16.52 -24.93
C LYS A 276 37.31 17.80 -24.22
N PHE A 277 36.92 17.74 -22.94
CA PHE A 277 36.70 18.89 -22.07
C PHE A 277 37.96 19.31 -21.28
N GLY A 278 39.12 18.76 -21.60
CA GLY A 278 40.41 19.13 -20.99
C GLY A 278 40.77 18.37 -19.71
N PHE A 279 39.96 17.42 -19.25
CA PHE A 279 40.32 16.56 -18.11
C PHE A 279 41.53 15.69 -18.45
N SER A 280 42.55 15.68 -17.59
CA SER A 280 43.66 14.73 -17.71
C SER A 280 43.19 13.28 -17.46
N GLN A 281 44.01 12.29 -17.82
CA GLN A 281 43.72 10.89 -17.48
C GLN A 281 43.56 10.67 -15.97
N ASP A 282 44.29 11.43 -15.14
CA ASP A 282 44.16 11.36 -13.69
C ASP A 282 42.92 12.06 -13.15
N ASP A 283 42.51 13.19 -13.73
CA ASP A 283 41.21 13.80 -13.44
C ASP A 283 40.08 12.83 -13.77
N VAL A 284 40.14 12.14 -14.92
CA VAL A 284 39.12 11.14 -15.32
C VAL A 284 39.11 9.95 -14.35
N ARG A 285 40.27 9.44 -13.91
CA ARG A 285 40.33 8.42 -12.85
C ARG A 285 39.69 8.93 -11.56
N GLU A 286 39.99 10.15 -11.14
CA GLU A 286 39.48 10.75 -9.90
C GLU A 286 37.96 11.04 -9.95
N ILE A 287 37.45 11.47 -11.10
CA ILE A 287 36.02 11.58 -11.42
C ILE A 287 35.34 10.22 -11.23
N VAL A 288 35.94 9.15 -11.77
CA VAL A 288 35.37 7.79 -11.69
C VAL A 288 35.44 7.23 -10.27
N ARG A 289 36.50 7.46 -9.49
CA ARG A 289 36.58 7.09 -8.06
C ARG A 289 35.45 7.68 -7.23
N LYS A 290 35.18 8.98 -7.40
CA LYS A 290 34.17 9.72 -6.63
C LYS A 290 32.75 9.55 -7.16
N ALA A 291 32.59 9.32 -8.47
CA ALA A 291 31.29 9.26 -9.14
C ALA A 291 31.27 8.30 -10.34
N PRO A 292 31.32 6.96 -10.13
CA PRO A 292 31.32 5.99 -11.23
C PRO A 292 30.12 6.11 -12.17
N TYR A 293 28.98 6.61 -11.66
CA TYR A 293 27.76 6.85 -12.43
C TYR A 293 27.89 7.87 -13.56
N VAL A 294 28.96 8.69 -13.62
CA VAL A 294 29.23 9.55 -14.79
C VAL A 294 29.38 8.70 -16.06
N LEU A 295 30.02 7.53 -15.97
CA LEU A 295 30.12 6.55 -17.06
C LEU A 295 28.77 5.87 -17.40
N GLY A 296 27.75 6.07 -16.56
CA GLY A 296 26.42 5.48 -16.65
C GLY A 296 25.43 6.24 -17.55
N PHE A 297 25.62 7.54 -17.78
CA PHE A 297 24.68 8.40 -18.51
C PHE A 297 24.76 8.23 -20.04
N SER A 298 24.07 9.09 -20.79
CA SER A 298 24.30 9.29 -22.23
C SER A 298 25.38 10.35 -22.46
N ASP A 299 26.08 10.24 -23.57
CA ASP A 299 27.20 11.12 -23.93
C ASP A 299 26.68 12.56 -24.12
N GLN A 300 25.49 12.73 -24.73
CA GLN A 300 24.74 13.99 -24.77
C GLN A 300 24.49 14.61 -23.37
N LYS A 301 24.16 13.80 -22.36
CA LYS A 301 23.93 14.32 -20.99
C LYS A 301 25.24 14.77 -20.35
N VAL A 302 26.32 13.99 -20.51
CA VAL A 302 27.65 14.40 -20.01
C VAL A 302 28.09 15.69 -20.70
N GLN A 303 27.95 15.79 -22.02
CA GLN A 303 28.23 17.00 -22.81
C GLN A 303 27.43 18.20 -22.32
N GLY A 304 26.09 18.12 -22.24
CA GLY A 304 25.26 19.25 -21.82
C GLY A 304 25.51 19.68 -20.36
N ASN A 305 25.84 18.75 -19.45
CA ASN A 305 26.29 19.10 -18.11
C ASN A 305 27.66 19.79 -18.12
N MET A 306 28.62 19.33 -18.93
CA MET A 306 29.95 19.93 -19.01
C MET A 306 29.95 21.31 -19.67
N GLU A 307 29.23 21.46 -20.78
CA GLU A 307 29.06 22.76 -21.45
C GLU A 307 28.46 23.79 -20.51
N PHE A 308 27.42 23.44 -19.74
CA PHE A 308 26.85 24.33 -18.72
C PHE A 308 27.87 24.67 -17.61
N LEU A 309 28.56 23.67 -17.04
CA LEU A 309 29.48 23.90 -15.93
C LEU A 309 30.71 24.72 -16.34
N MET A 310 31.20 24.58 -17.57
CA MET A 310 32.37 25.33 -18.06
C MET A 310 31.98 26.68 -18.67
N LYS A 311 30.95 26.75 -19.52
CA LYS A 311 30.59 27.98 -20.26
C LYS A 311 29.65 28.89 -19.47
N ASP A 312 28.55 28.37 -18.93
CA ASP A 312 27.52 29.19 -18.25
C ASP A 312 27.88 29.52 -16.79
N VAL A 313 28.55 28.60 -16.08
CA VAL A 313 29.02 28.82 -14.69
C VAL A 313 30.45 29.39 -14.65
N GLY A 314 31.29 29.10 -15.64
CA GLY A 314 32.69 29.53 -15.65
C GLY A 314 33.60 28.74 -14.71
N LEU A 315 33.34 27.44 -14.51
CA LEU A 315 34.17 26.60 -13.63
C LEU A 315 35.38 26.01 -14.36
N ASP A 316 36.53 26.05 -13.68
CA ASP A 316 37.73 25.34 -14.10
C ASP A 316 37.57 23.80 -14.06
N VAL A 317 38.25 23.14 -14.99
CA VAL A 317 38.28 21.68 -15.18
C VAL A 317 38.72 20.96 -13.90
N SER A 318 39.84 21.35 -13.28
CA SER A 318 40.35 20.68 -12.06
C SER A 318 39.38 20.83 -10.88
N TYR A 319 38.70 21.97 -10.78
CA TYR A 319 37.69 22.22 -9.75
C TYR A 319 36.42 21.37 -9.94
N ILE A 320 36.02 21.09 -11.19
CA ILE A 320 34.96 20.13 -11.52
C ILE A 320 35.40 18.69 -11.24
N ALA A 321 36.64 18.31 -11.56
CA ALA A 321 37.18 16.97 -11.33
C ALA A 321 37.16 16.57 -9.84
N GLN A 322 37.40 17.54 -8.97
CA GLN A 322 37.27 17.37 -7.51
C GLN A 322 35.81 17.15 -7.04
N ARG A 323 34.80 17.55 -7.82
CA ARG A 323 33.37 17.61 -7.44
C ARG A 323 32.45 16.99 -8.53
N PRO A 324 32.71 15.75 -9.00
CA PRO A 324 32.09 15.20 -10.21
C PRO A 324 30.59 14.95 -10.11
N VAL A 325 30.03 14.93 -8.89
CA VAL A 325 28.58 14.83 -8.65
C VAL A 325 27.79 15.93 -9.38
N MET A 326 28.42 17.08 -9.69
CA MET A 326 27.79 18.12 -10.52
C MET A 326 27.40 17.65 -11.93
N MET A 327 28.17 16.74 -12.54
CA MET A 327 27.85 16.14 -13.84
C MET A 327 26.58 15.26 -13.80
N MET A 328 26.20 14.82 -12.60
CA MET A 328 25.14 13.85 -12.38
C MET A 328 23.75 14.51 -12.21
N TYR A 329 23.70 15.76 -11.75
CA TYR A 329 22.44 16.51 -11.59
C TYR A 329 21.81 16.94 -12.93
N SER A 330 20.53 17.31 -12.92
CA SER A 330 19.86 17.94 -14.05
C SER A 330 20.26 19.41 -14.15
N VAL A 331 20.66 19.85 -15.35
CA VAL A 331 20.96 21.26 -15.63
C VAL A 331 19.68 22.08 -15.43
N GLU A 332 18.60 21.65 -16.05
CA GLU A 332 17.31 22.31 -16.17
C GLU A 332 16.62 22.50 -14.81
N ARG A 333 16.62 21.47 -13.96
CA ARG A 333 15.84 21.42 -12.71
C ARG A 333 16.64 21.71 -11.43
N ARG A 334 17.97 21.72 -11.49
CA ARG A 334 18.82 21.97 -10.31
C ARG A 334 19.94 22.96 -10.57
N LEU A 335 20.76 22.78 -11.61
CA LEU A 335 21.97 23.60 -11.75
C LEU A 335 21.65 25.03 -12.23
N LEU A 336 20.90 25.17 -13.33
CA LEU A 336 20.51 26.45 -13.93
C LEU A 336 19.61 27.31 -13.02
N PRO A 337 18.55 26.79 -12.36
CA PRO A 337 17.72 27.59 -11.45
C PRO A 337 18.53 28.13 -10.26
N ARG A 338 19.46 27.31 -9.72
CA ARG A 338 20.31 27.71 -8.60
C ARG A 338 21.41 28.68 -9.01
N LEU A 339 22.00 28.52 -10.20
CA LEU A 339 22.96 29.49 -10.76
C LEU A 339 22.29 30.86 -10.92
N TRP A 340 21.12 30.88 -11.55
CA TRP A 340 20.33 32.10 -11.74
C TRP A 340 20.08 32.82 -10.40
N LEU A 341 19.57 32.10 -9.39
CA LEU A 341 19.26 32.68 -8.09
C LEU A 341 20.50 33.23 -7.37
N LEU A 342 21.59 32.47 -7.33
CA LEU A 342 22.82 32.90 -6.66
C LEU A 342 23.46 34.11 -7.37
N ASN A 343 23.34 34.20 -8.70
CA ASN A 343 23.79 35.35 -9.47
C ASN A 343 22.91 36.59 -9.23
N VAL A 344 21.59 36.44 -9.04
CA VAL A 344 20.70 37.56 -8.65
C VAL A 344 21.09 38.09 -7.26
N LEU A 345 21.31 37.20 -6.27
CA LEU A 345 21.76 37.60 -4.93
C LEU A 345 23.11 38.32 -4.95
N LYS A 346 24.07 37.84 -5.75
CA LYS A 346 25.37 38.48 -5.94
C LYS A 346 25.23 39.86 -6.59
N LYS A 347 24.41 40.01 -7.64
CA LYS A 347 24.14 41.31 -8.29
C LYS A 347 23.46 42.32 -7.36
N LYS A 348 22.69 41.87 -6.36
CA LYS A 348 22.08 42.71 -5.33
C LYS A 348 22.99 42.97 -4.12
N GLY A 349 24.24 42.51 -4.12
CA GLY A 349 25.19 42.66 -3.00
C GLY A 349 24.91 41.76 -1.78
N LEU A 350 23.82 40.99 -1.80
CA LEU A 350 23.32 40.17 -0.70
C LEU A 350 24.12 38.87 -0.48
N LEU A 351 24.93 38.50 -1.47
CA LEU A 351 25.81 37.34 -1.45
C LEU A 351 27.20 37.72 -1.97
N LYS A 352 28.21 37.63 -1.08
CA LYS A 352 29.64 37.78 -1.44
C LYS A 352 30.09 36.66 -2.40
N ALA A 353 31.34 36.74 -2.88
CA ALA A 353 31.93 35.68 -3.70
C ALA A 353 31.69 34.28 -3.10
N PHE A 354 31.23 33.34 -3.91
CA PHE A 354 30.65 32.09 -3.44
C PHE A 354 31.13 30.87 -4.20
N ASP A 355 31.48 29.80 -3.47
CA ASP A 355 31.61 28.46 -4.05
C ASP A 355 30.24 28.00 -4.59
N TYR A 356 30.15 27.72 -5.89
CA TYR A 356 28.89 27.33 -6.55
C TYR A 356 28.52 25.88 -6.24
N CYS A 357 29.46 24.94 -6.41
CA CYS A 357 29.18 23.51 -6.34
C CYS A 357 28.67 23.07 -4.96
N SER A 358 29.20 23.63 -3.87
CA SER A 358 28.73 23.33 -2.51
C SER A 358 27.31 23.85 -2.23
N LYS A 359 26.78 24.76 -3.06
CA LYS A 359 25.40 25.25 -2.99
C LYS A 359 24.50 24.48 -3.96
N ALA A 360 24.99 24.21 -5.16
CA ALA A 360 24.34 23.33 -6.14
C ALA A 360 24.15 21.89 -5.60
N ALA A 361 25.02 21.43 -4.69
CA ALA A 361 24.95 20.12 -4.03
C ALA A 361 23.83 19.98 -2.97
N LEU A 362 23.33 21.07 -2.38
CA LEU A 362 22.40 20.99 -1.23
C LEU A 362 21.10 20.26 -1.58
N SER A 363 20.50 19.53 -0.61
CA SER A 363 19.12 19.04 -0.77
C SER A 363 18.17 20.23 -0.93
N GLU A 364 17.02 20.03 -1.59
CA GLU A 364 16.16 21.15 -2.02
C GLU A 364 15.69 21.99 -0.82
N LYS A 365 15.29 21.31 0.25
CA LYS A 365 15.03 21.84 1.59
C LYS A 365 16.13 22.79 2.08
N HIS A 366 17.39 22.33 2.11
CA HIS A 366 18.51 23.14 2.61
C HIS A 366 18.89 24.29 1.68
N PHE A 367 18.75 24.14 0.36
CA PHE A 367 18.97 25.24 -0.59
C PHE A 367 17.91 26.33 -0.41
N VAL A 368 16.64 25.95 -0.37
CA VAL A 368 15.50 26.85 -0.18
C VAL A 368 15.62 27.59 1.16
N GLN A 369 15.93 26.89 2.25
CA GLN A 369 16.11 27.49 3.58
C GLN A 369 17.28 28.47 3.66
N LYS A 370 18.36 28.28 2.87
CA LYS A 370 19.59 29.08 2.97
C LYS A 370 19.71 30.21 1.93
N PHE A 371 19.07 30.07 0.77
CA PHE A 371 19.23 31.02 -0.34
C PHE A 371 17.92 31.52 -0.96
N VAL A 372 16.78 30.86 -0.73
CA VAL A 372 15.48 31.36 -1.21
C VAL A 372 14.76 32.14 -0.11
N LEU A 373 14.47 31.50 1.03
CA LEU A 373 13.66 32.09 2.10
C LEU A 373 14.27 33.33 2.79
N PRO A 374 15.59 33.43 3.04
CA PRO A 374 16.18 34.60 3.73
C PRO A 374 16.22 35.88 2.88
N TYR A 375 16.00 35.76 1.57
CA TYR A 375 16.17 36.88 0.62
C TYR A 375 14.92 37.14 -0.23
N LYS A 376 13.84 36.37 -0.04
CA LYS A 376 12.60 36.47 -0.82
C LYS A 376 11.96 37.88 -0.73
N ASP A 377 12.08 38.52 0.42
CA ASP A 377 11.52 39.84 0.76
C ASP A 377 12.49 40.97 0.36
N VAL A 378 13.80 40.67 0.39
CA VAL A 378 14.88 41.60 0.01
C VAL A 378 15.05 41.70 -1.51
N VAL A 379 14.57 40.70 -2.26
CA VAL A 379 14.57 40.66 -3.72
C VAL A 379 13.18 40.18 -4.20
N PRO A 380 12.26 41.11 -4.52
CA PRO A 380 10.95 40.77 -5.05
C PRO A 380 11.01 39.80 -6.25
N GLY A 381 10.09 38.83 -6.28
CA GLY A 381 10.03 37.81 -7.33
C GLY A 381 11.14 36.74 -7.31
N LEU A 382 12.14 36.81 -6.42
CA LEU A 382 13.26 35.85 -6.38
C LEU A 382 12.80 34.39 -6.22
N ALA A 383 11.85 34.16 -5.31
CA ALA A 383 11.33 32.82 -5.02
C ALA A 383 10.48 32.25 -6.18
N ASP A 384 9.75 33.10 -6.91
CA ASP A 384 8.99 32.68 -8.09
C ASP A 384 9.88 32.44 -9.30
N GLY A 385 10.85 33.31 -9.57
CA GLY A 385 11.81 33.09 -10.65
C GLY A 385 12.60 31.78 -10.47
N TYR A 386 12.87 31.38 -9.22
CA TYR A 386 13.44 30.09 -8.89
C TYR A 386 12.46 28.94 -9.15
N ALA A 387 11.24 29.00 -8.60
CA ALA A 387 10.23 27.95 -8.76
C ALA A 387 9.80 27.73 -10.23
N SER A 388 9.68 28.82 -10.98
CA SER A 388 9.43 28.83 -12.42
C SER A 388 10.55 28.15 -13.20
N LYS A 389 11.82 28.53 -12.97
CA LYS A 389 12.97 27.89 -13.65
C LYS A 389 13.14 26.42 -13.30
N CYS A 390 12.82 25.98 -12.07
CA CYS A 390 12.77 24.56 -11.72
C CYS A 390 11.70 23.76 -12.49
N SER A 391 10.72 24.45 -13.10
CA SER A 391 9.56 23.86 -13.78
C SER A 391 9.65 23.91 -15.31
N THR A 392 10.51 24.75 -15.90
CA THR A 392 10.60 24.97 -17.35
C THR A 392 11.28 23.85 -18.13
N LYS A 393 10.59 22.70 -18.28
CA LYS A 393 10.49 21.87 -19.52
C LYS A 393 9.73 20.56 -19.27
N ALA A 394 8.60 20.40 -19.96
CA ALA A 394 8.26 19.13 -20.62
C ALA A 394 9.00 19.12 -21.99
N ILE A 395 9.24 18.03 -22.70
CA ILE A 395 8.56 16.72 -22.76
C ILE A 395 9.61 15.60 -22.90
N ASP A 396 9.39 14.48 -22.19
CA ASP A 396 9.35 13.10 -22.71
C ASP A 396 9.45 12.12 -21.52
N ARG A 397 8.60 11.09 -21.53
CA ARG A 397 8.56 10.03 -20.51
C ARG A 397 8.85 8.64 -21.09
N SER A 398 9.04 8.52 -22.41
CA SER A 398 9.27 7.24 -23.09
C SER A 398 10.55 6.55 -22.60
N HIS A 399 11.67 7.28 -22.59
CA HIS A 399 13.01 6.71 -22.44
C HIS A 399 13.54 6.60 -21.00
N ILE A 400 12.76 7.08 -20.00
CA ILE A 400 13.25 7.35 -18.64
C ILE A 400 12.74 6.35 -17.58
N LEU A 401 11.61 5.68 -17.84
CA LEU A 401 10.89 4.89 -16.84
C LEU A 401 11.55 3.54 -16.47
N ALA A 402 12.47 3.03 -17.28
CA ALA A 402 13.13 1.74 -17.04
C ALA A 402 14.38 1.81 -16.13
N GLN A 403 14.92 3.01 -15.85
CA GLN A 403 16.20 3.14 -15.12
C GLN A 403 16.18 4.15 -13.96
N THR A 404 15.36 5.21 -14.00
CA THR A 404 15.52 6.34 -13.07
C THR A 404 14.66 6.29 -11.80
N TRP A 405 13.54 5.55 -11.80
CA TRP A 405 12.49 5.72 -10.79
C TRP A 405 12.91 5.33 -9.35
N GLN A 406 13.88 4.42 -9.21
CA GLN A 406 14.50 4.10 -7.91
C GLN A 406 15.88 4.74 -7.71
N ILE A 407 16.61 5.11 -8.78
CA ILE A 407 17.87 5.86 -8.64
C ILE A 407 17.57 7.22 -7.99
N LEU A 408 16.54 7.95 -8.45
CA LEU A 408 16.09 9.19 -7.83
C LEU A 408 15.66 9.01 -6.36
N HIS A 409 15.10 7.85 -6.01
CA HIS A 409 14.67 7.54 -4.64
C HIS A 409 15.82 7.12 -3.71
N PHE A 410 16.94 6.63 -4.25
CA PHE A 410 18.17 6.35 -3.49
C PHE A 410 18.88 7.64 -3.09
N TRP A 411 18.82 8.69 -3.94
CA TRP A 411 19.54 9.95 -3.74
C TRP A 411 18.84 10.91 -2.75
N ASP A 412 17.68 10.52 -2.21
CA ASP A 412 16.92 11.26 -1.18
C ASP A 412 17.20 10.72 0.25
N ARG A 413 18.16 9.79 0.41
CA ARG A 413 18.70 9.38 1.71
C ARG A 413 19.75 10.41 2.19
N GLU A 414 19.29 11.42 2.94
CA GLU A 414 20.05 12.66 3.23
C GLU A 414 21.45 12.48 3.89
N GLU A 415 21.70 11.39 4.64
CA GLU A 415 22.93 11.24 5.43
C GLU A 415 24.17 10.84 4.61
N GLU A 416 24.00 10.05 3.54
CA GLU A 416 25.09 9.26 2.95
C GLU A 416 26.04 10.03 2.01
N PHE A 417 25.62 11.16 1.42
CA PHE A 417 26.41 11.91 0.43
C PHE A 417 27.06 13.19 0.96
N SER A 418 26.71 13.62 2.16
CA SER A 418 27.21 14.89 2.74
C SER A 418 28.70 14.85 3.09
N GLU A 419 29.29 13.66 3.22
CA GLU A 419 30.72 13.44 3.48
C GLU A 419 31.61 13.62 2.23
N MET A 420 31.04 13.67 1.01
CA MET A 420 31.81 13.74 -0.24
C MET A 420 32.34 15.14 -0.59
N ILE A 421 32.03 16.17 0.22
CA ILE A 421 32.56 17.53 0.02
C ILE A 421 33.68 17.77 1.04
N PRO A 422 34.97 17.85 0.63
CA PRO A 422 36.05 18.13 1.56
C PRO A 422 35.87 19.53 2.18
N ALA A 423 35.81 19.58 3.50
CA ALA A 423 35.56 20.79 4.27
C ALA A 423 36.78 21.73 4.28
N ALA A 424 36.97 22.47 3.19
CA ALA A 424 38.05 23.44 3.05
C ALA A 424 38.01 24.51 4.17
N GLY A 425 39.13 24.72 4.84
CA GLY A 425 39.33 25.89 5.71
C GLY A 425 38.88 25.76 7.16
N ARG A 426 39.40 24.78 7.92
CA ARG A 426 39.69 25.00 9.35
C ARG A 426 41.17 24.76 9.62
N LYS A 427 41.84 25.77 10.20
CA LYS A 427 43.29 25.73 10.49
C LYS A 427 43.59 24.66 11.54
N THR A 428 44.77 24.07 11.42
CA THR A 428 45.26 23.00 12.29
C THR A 428 45.61 23.51 13.69
N CYS A 429 45.31 22.68 14.69
CA CYS A 429 46.10 22.58 15.91
C CYS A 429 46.16 21.10 16.29
N SER A 430 47.27 20.45 15.96
CA SER A 430 47.57 19.08 16.34
C SER A 430 48.75 19.09 17.28
N VAL A 431 48.53 18.73 18.54
CA VAL A 431 49.59 18.23 19.42
C VAL A 431 49.15 16.85 19.89
N ARG A 432 49.82 15.82 19.36
CA ARG A 432 49.74 14.44 19.86
C ARG A 432 51.07 14.13 20.53
N THR A 433 51.05 13.11 21.40
CA THR A 433 52.20 12.53 22.13
C THR A 433 52.97 13.44 23.09
N CYS A 434 52.75 13.23 24.39
CA CYS A 434 53.85 13.12 25.36
C CYS A 434 53.71 11.76 26.08
N TRP A 435 54.69 11.37 26.91
CA TRP A 435 55.09 9.96 27.07
C TRP A 435 54.59 9.21 28.33
N LEU A 436 54.89 7.90 28.29
CA LEU A 436 54.67 6.79 29.23
C LEU A 436 54.81 7.05 30.75
N LYS A 437 54.09 6.19 31.54
CA LYS A 437 54.44 5.61 32.86
C LYS A 437 55.08 6.54 33.92
N SER A 438 54.46 6.79 35.09
CA SER A 438 54.21 5.76 36.13
C SER A 438 53.38 6.29 37.32
N SER A 439 52.87 5.36 38.17
CA SER A 439 52.53 5.46 39.61
C SER A 439 52.27 6.83 40.28
N SER A 440 51.22 7.05 41.10
CA SER A 440 50.44 6.09 41.91
C SER A 440 49.16 6.71 42.52
N LYS A 441 48.39 5.93 43.31
CA LYS A 441 47.37 6.35 44.31
C LYS A 441 46.21 7.25 43.81
N GLY A 442 45.04 6.66 43.49
CA GLY A 442 43.88 7.46 43.05
C GLY A 442 42.48 6.80 42.93
N ARG A 443 42.04 5.98 43.91
CA ARG A 443 40.66 5.44 44.07
C ARG A 443 40.04 4.64 42.89
N LYS A 444 39.72 3.35 43.14
CA LYS A 444 39.04 2.45 42.19
C LYS A 444 37.60 2.92 41.85
N GLY A 445 37.20 2.85 40.58
CA GLY A 445 35.89 3.32 40.11
C GLY A 445 34.73 2.32 40.19
N ARG A 446 33.50 2.83 40.07
CA ARG A 446 32.26 2.07 39.77
C ARG A 446 31.63 2.58 38.46
N PRO A 447 31.24 1.73 37.50
CA PRO A 447 30.65 2.17 36.24
C PRO A 447 29.15 2.53 36.38
N ARG A 448 28.79 3.81 36.26
CA ARG A 448 27.39 4.28 36.29
C ARG A 448 26.78 4.45 34.89
N ARG A 449 26.35 3.36 34.27
CA ARG A 449 25.34 3.40 33.19
C ARG A 449 23.99 3.87 33.77
N ARG A 450 23.56 5.12 33.55
CA ARG A 450 22.14 5.60 33.48
C ARG A 450 22.04 7.15 33.45
N ARG A 451 21.74 7.75 32.28
CA ARG A 451 20.87 8.96 32.13
C ARG A 451 20.67 9.39 30.65
N ARG A 452 19.90 8.62 29.87
CA ARG A 452 19.13 9.11 28.69
C ARG A 452 17.82 8.32 28.53
N ARG A 453 16.85 8.59 29.42
CA ARG A 453 15.43 8.25 29.30
C ARG A 453 14.59 9.21 30.15
N ARG A 454 14.21 10.34 29.53
CA ARG A 454 13.08 11.26 29.83
C ARG A 454 13.19 12.43 28.82
N ILE A 455 12.08 13.12 28.55
CA ILE A 455 11.87 14.01 27.38
C ILE A 455 11.69 13.23 26.06
N SER A 456 10.58 12.49 25.98
CA SER A 456 9.83 12.21 24.74
C SER A 456 8.44 11.67 25.13
N MET A 457 7.62 12.55 25.73
CA MET A 457 6.18 12.35 25.98
C MET A 457 5.52 13.73 26.14
N ALA A 458 5.30 14.39 25.01
CA ALA A 458 4.41 15.54 24.86
C ALA A 458 3.84 15.50 23.42
N LEU A 459 2.59 15.92 23.24
CA LEU A 459 1.85 15.93 21.97
C LEU A 459 1.81 14.59 21.20
N HIS A 460 0.96 13.67 21.65
CA HIS A 460 0.06 12.93 20.75
C HIS A 460 -1.21 12.43 21.49
N ARG A 461 -2.02 13.41 21.92
CA ARG A 461 -3.45 13.32 22.31
C ARG A 461 -4.06 14.61 21.75
N PHE A 462 -5.21 14.71 21.10
CA PHE A 462 -6.36 13.81 20.86
C PHE A 462 -6.48 13.46 19.35
N ARG A 463 -7.35 12.58 18.83
CA ARG A 463 -8.62 12.01 19.34
C ARG A 463 -8.70 10.50 19.09
N ALA A 464 -8.74 9.69 20.16
CA ALA A 464 -9.15 8.29 20.13
C ALA A 464 -9.68 7.85 21.51
N HIS A 465 -10.99 7.93 21.69
CA HIS A 465 -11.80 7.29 22.73
C HIS A 465 -13.18 7.02 22.10
N ALA A 466 -13.90 5.96 22.46
CA ALA A 466 -13.76 5.13 23.64
C ALA A 466 -13.20 3.70 23.36
N LEU A 467 -12.33 3.25 24.26
CA LEU A 467 -12.15 1.88 24.81
C LEU A 467 -11.97 0.66 23.84
N SER A 468 -11.04 -0.28 23.97
CA SER A 468 -9.92 -0.59 24.91
C SER A 468 -10.27 -0.60 26.42
N GLN A 469 -10.10 -1.66 27.20
CA GLN A 469 -8.99 -2.63 27.35
C GLN A 469 -9.61 -4.02 27.69
N ILE A 470 -8.95 -5.15 28.01
CA ILE A 470 -7.69 -5.42 28.73
C ILE A 470 -6.93 -6.63 28.16
N LEU A 471 -5.75 -6.32 27.61
CA LEU A 471 -4.44 -6.98 27.79
C LEU A 471 -4.30 -8.52 27.86
N LEU A 472 -3.44 -9.01 26.98
CA LEU A 472 -2.60 -10.19 27.20
C LEU A 472 -1.79 -10.08 28.51
N ARG A 473 -1.87 -11.09 29.40
CA ARG A 473 -0.81 -11.36 30.38
C ARG A 473 -0.68 -12.85 30.75
N SER A 474 0.55 -13.33 30.60
CA SER A 474 1.22 -14.52 31.14
C SER A 474 0.46 -15.53 32.03
N ARG A 475 0.57 -16.81 31.65
CA ARG A 475 0.42 -18.00 32.54
C ARG A 475 1.11 -17.84 33.90
N PRO A 476 0.48 -18.28 34.99
CA PRO A 476 1.11 -19.15 35.99
C PRO A 476 1.01 -20.63 35.56
N ARG A 477 1.84 -21.50 36.16
CA ARG A 477 1.63 -22.96 36.18
C ARG A 477 1.19 -23.35 37.59
N PHE A 478 0.18 -24.20 37.70
CA PHE A 478 0.07 -25.18 38.78
C PHE A 478 -0.35 -26.52 38.17
N SER A 479 -0.14 -27.60 38.91
CA SER A 479 -0.34 -28.98 38.48
C SER A 479 -1.32 -29.68 39.41
N ALA A 480 -2.35 -30.28 38.83
CA ALA A 480 -3.16 -31.33 39.45
C ALA A 480 -3.70 -32.23 38.32
N SER A 481 -3.88 -33.51 38.59
CA SER A 481 -4.46 -34.50 37.68
C SER A 481 -5.98 -34.37 37.63
N HIS A 482 -6.60 -34.69 36.49
CA HIS A 482 -7.32 -35.95 36.25
C HIS A 482 -8.06 -35.90 34.90
N ASP A 483 -8.11 -37.04 34.21
CA ASP A 483 -8.83 -37.21 32.94
C ASP A 483 -10.35 -37.45 33.18
N PRO A 484 -11.20 -37.29 32.14
CA PRO A 484 -12.63 -37.03 32.31
C PRO A 484 -13.49 -38.30 32.31
N PRO A 485 -14.81 -38.13 32.51
CA PRO A 485 -15.80 -38.96 31.83
C PRO A 485 -16.56 -38.17 30.76
N VAL A 486 -16.68 -38.77 29.57
CA VAL A 486 -17.78 -38.46 28.65
C VAL A 486 -19.05 -39.03 29.26
N VAL A 487 -20.08 -38.20 29.46
CA VAL A 487 -21.43 -38.66 29.80
C VAL A 487 -22.44 -38.01 28.86
N SER A 488 -23.29 -38.84 28.26
CA SER A 488 -24.23 -38.46 27.22
C SER A 488 -25.35 -37.55 27.72
N LEU A 489 -25.88 -36.70 26.82
CA LEU A 489 -27.17 -36.03 27.00
C LEU A 489 -28.32 -37.06 26.98
N ASN A 490 -28.58 -37.71 28.12
CA ASN A 490 -29.88 -38.33 28.40
C ASN A 490 -30.06 -38.64 29.89
N ARG A 491 -31.31 -38.46 30.38
CA ARG A 491 -31.77 -38.68 31.76
C ARG A 491 -31.05 -37.87 32.87
N LEU A 492 -31.65 -36.75 33.24
CA LEU A 492 -32.33 -36.67 34.55
C LEU A 492 -33.36 -35.54 34.56
N LEU A 493 -34.61 -35.89 34.86
CA LEU A 493 -35.70 -34.94 35.13
C LEU A 493 -35.94 -34.88 36.64
N CYS A 494 -36.20 -33.68 37.14
CA CYS A 494 -36.98 -33.37 38.35
C CYS A 494 -36.58 -34.02 39.69
N SER A 495 -35.71 -33.32 40.43
CA SER A 495 -35.91 -33.01 41.87
C SER A 495 -34.85 -32.01 42.35
N ALA A 496 -35.00 -31.24 43.43
CA ALA A 496 -36.16 -30.57 44.02
C ALA A 496 -35.61 -29.62 45.10
N ALA A 497 -35.88 -28.31 45.03
CA ALA A 497 -35.50 -27.36 46.08
C ALA A 497 -36.44 -26.14 46.05
N ALA A 498 -37.20 -25.93 47.13
CA ALA A 498 -38.25 -24.90 47.18
C ALA A 498 -38.24 -24.14 48.52
N THR A 499 -37.65 -22.95 48.51
CA THR A 499 -37.76 -21.88 49.53
C THR A 499 -37.23 -20.60 48.89
N THR A 500 -37.80 -19.40 49.07
CA THR A 500 -38.98 -18.95 49.84
C THR A 500 -39.93 -18.16 48.94
N ALA A 501 -41.23 -18.12 49.27
CA ALA A 501 -42.22 -17.36 48.52
C ALA A 501 -42.28 -15.87 48.91
N SER A 502 -42.74 -15.01 48.00
CA SER A 502 -43.41 -13.73 48.31
C SER A 502 -44.22 -13.23 47.11
N THR A 503 -45.51 -12.97 47.37
CA THR A 503 -46.47 -12.14 46.60
C THR A 503 -46.58 -12.35 45.08
N ALA A 504 -47.79 -12.73 44.63
CA ALA A 504 -48.10 -12.90 43.22
C ALA A 504 -48.16 -11.57 42.44
N SER A 505 -47.59 -11.58 41.24
CA SER A 505 -48.12 -10.84 40.08
C SER A 505 -48.59 -11.85 39.04
N SER A 506 -49.25 -11.38 37.98
CA SER A 506 -49.57 -12.17 36.78
C SER A 506 -48.32 -12.92 36.25
N PRO A 507 -48.50 -14.04 35.51
CA PRO A 507 -47.38 -14.79 34.92
C PRO A 507 -46.56 -13.83 34.04
N ARG A 508 -45.36 -13.47 34.52
CA ARG A 508 -44.53 -12.43 33.91
C ARG A 508 -44.23 -12.82 32.46
N SER A 509 -44.92 -12.16 31.53
CA SER A 509 -44.68 -12.31 30.10
C SER A 509 -43.21 -12.11 29.84
N PHE A 510 -42.57 -13.08 29.17
CA PHE A 510 -41.13 -13.08 28.91
C PHE A 510 -40.67 -11.70 28.38
N ALA A 511 -39.97 -10.95 29.24
CA ALA A 511 -39.53 -9.60 28.95
C ALA A 511 -38.36 -9.66 27.96
N VAL A 512 -38.69 -9.55 26.68
CA VAL A 512 -37.75 -9.70 25.57
C VAL A 512 -36.68 -8.61 25.64
N GLU A 513 -37.07 -7.41 26.06
CA GLU A 513 -36.22 -6.26 26.31
C GLU A 513 -35.15 -6.58 27.38
N ASP A 514 -35.56 -7.03 28.57
CA ASP A 514 -34.66 -7.39 29.67
C ASP A 514 -33.76 -8.57 29.31
N TYR A 515 -34.28 -9.55 28.56
CA TYR A 515 -33.50 -10.68 28.07
C TYR A 515 -32.41 -10.24 27.08
N LEU A 516 -32.75 -9.37 26.12
CA LEU A 516 -31.79 -8.85 25.15
C LEU A 516 -30.67 -8.05 25.82
N VAL A 517 -30.96 -7.28 26.87
CA VAL A 517 -29.92 -6.60 27.67
C VAL A 517 -29.09 -7.61 28.47
N SER A 518 -29.72 -8.45 29.30
CA SER A 518 -29.04 -9.29 30.29
C SER A 518 -28.35 -10.54 29.74
N ARG A 519 -28.85 -11.11 28.63
CA ARG A 519 -28.33 -12.36 28.03
C ARG A 519 -27.66 -12.15 26.69
N CYS A 520 -28.09 -11.17 25.90
CA CYS A 520 -27.49 -10.86 24.59
C CYS A 520 -26.56 -9.63 24.61
N GLY A 521 -26.44 -8.91 25.74
CA GLY A 521 -25.48 -7.80 25.89
C GLY A 521 -25.85 -6.52 25.12
N LEU A 522 -27.12 -6.36 24.71
CA LEU A 522 -27.58 -5.15 24.02
C LEU A 522 -27.72 -3.96 24.99
N THR A 523 -27.54 -2.75 24.50
CA THR A 523 -27.96 -1.55 25.26
C THR A 523 -29.49 -1.49 25.35
N PRO A 524 -30.08 -0.89 26.40
CA PRO A 524 -31.55 -0.76 26.52
C PRO A 524 -32.21 -0.10 25.30
N ALA A 525 -31.53 0.87 24.66
CA ALA A 525 -32.03 1.52 23.46
C ALA A 525 -32.07 0.59 22.22
N GLN A 526 -31.14 -0.36 22.12
CA GLN A 526 -31.18 -1.41 21.10
C GLN A 526 -32.26 -2.45 21.44
N ALA A 527 -32.30 -2.93 22.69
CA ALA A 527 -33.29 -3.90 23.15
C ALA A 527 -34.74 -3.43 22.89
N ASN A 528 -35.10 -2.21 23.28
CA ASN A 528 -36.44 -1.63 23.06
C ASN A 528 -36.83 -1.47 21.58
N LYS A 529 -35.84 -1.36 20.68
CA LYS A 529 -36.04 -1.30 19.23
C LYS A 529 -36.22 -2.70 18.65
N ASP A 530 -35.35 -3.63 19.05
CA ASP A 530 -35.20 -4.93 18.42
C ASP A 530 -36.13 -6.00 19.00
N ALA A 531 -36.59 -5.87 20.26
CA ALA A 531 -37.64 -6.71 20.84
C ALA A 531 -38.92 -6.73 19.99
N LYS A 532 -39.29 -5.60 19.36
CA LYS A 532 -40.42 -5.51 18.42
C LYS A 532 -40.29 -6.43 17.19
N ARG A 533 -39.06 -6.84 16.82
CA ARG A 533 -38.79 -7.78 15.71
C ARG A 533 -38.96 -9.25 16.13
N VAL A 534 -39.00 -9.52 17.44
CA VAL A 534 -39.02 -10.86 18.07
C VAL A 534 -40.07 -10.98 19.20
N SER A 535 -41.10 -10.13 19.18
CA SER A 535 -42.19 -10.04 20.17
C SER A 535 -43.07 -11.29 20.31
N HIS A 536 -42.87 -12.28 19.46
CA HIS A 536 -43.48 -13.60 19.51
C HIS A 536 -42.69 -14.61 20.37
N LEU A 537 -41.48 -14.27 20.83
CA LEU A 537 -40.79 -15.05 21.86
C LEU A 537 -41.60 -15.01 23.16
N ARG A 538 -41.99 -16.19 23.66
CA ARG A 538 -42.76 -16.35 24.91
C ARG A 538 -41.97 -17.02 26.04
N SER A 539 -40.76 -17.51 25.75
CA SER A 539 -39.90 -18.20 26.71
C SER A 539 -38.42 -18.07 26.33
N ARG A 540 -37.53 -18.31 27.30
CA ARG A 540 -36.08 -18.27 27.09
C ARG A 540 -35.50 -19.50 26.37
N SER A 541 -36.26 -20.59 26.25
CA SER A 541 -35.72 -21.91 25.89
C SER A 541 -35.08 -21.95 24.49
N ASN A 542 -35.77 -21.40 23.47
CA ASN A 542 -35.18 -21.30 22.12
C ASN A 542 -34.01 -20.31 22.04
N PRO A 543 -34.12 -19.06 22.54
CA PRO A 543 -33.00 -18.13 22.44
C PRO A 543 -31.78 -18.55 23.28
N ASP A 544 -31.95 -19.18 24.45
CA ASP A 544 -30.80 -19.74 25.21
C ASP A 544 -30.14 -20.90 24.44
N ALA A 545 -30.91 -21.76 23.76
CA ALA A 545 -30.37 -22.82 22.91
C ALA A 545 -29.59 -22.27 21.69
N VAL A 546 -30.10 -21.22 21.05
CA VAL A 546 -29.38 -20.51 19.97
C VAL A 546 -28.08 -19.89 20.51
N LEU A 547 -28.11 -19.21 21.66
CA LEU A 547 -26.89 -18.66 22.27
C LEU A 547 -25.87 -19.75 22.63
N ALA A 548 -26.32 -20.90 23.13
CA ALA A 548 -25.47 -22.05 23.43
C ALA A 548 -24.82 -22.66 22.17
N PHE A 549 -25.57 -22.78 21.07
CA PHE A 549 -25.02 -23.21 19.77
C PHE A 549 -23.98 -22.21 19.23
N LEU A 550 -24.27 -20.90 19.27
CA LEU A 550 -23.37 -19.87 18.78
C LEU A 550 -22.07 -19.78 19.60
N GLY A 551 -22.18 -19.75 20.94
CA GLY A 551 -21.01 -19.63 21.83
C GLY A 551 -20.26 -20.94 22.06
N GLY A 552 -20.95 -22.07 22.08
CA GLY A 552 -20.38 -23.40 22.33
C GLY A 552 -19.94 -24.11 21.05
N THR A 553 -20.86 -24.34 20.11
CA THR A 553 -20.59 -25.13 18.89
C THR A 553 -19.79 -24.35 17.85
N LEU A 554 -20.07 -23.05 17.66
CA LEU A 554 -19.30 -22.17 16.78
C LEU A 554 -18.18 -21.39 17.50
N GLY A 555 -18.05 -21.52 18.82
CA GLY A 555 -17.00 -20.85 19.61
C GLY A 555 -17.04 -19.32 19.60
N LEU A 556 -18.18 -18.69 19.24
CA LEU A 556 -18.23 -17.25 19.01
C LEU A 556 -18.09 -16.45 20.33
N PRO A 557 -17.23 -15.41 20.36
CA PRO A 557 -17.20 -14.46 21.47
C PRO A 557 -18.55 -13.79 21.70
N ALA A 558 -18.91 -13.54 22.97
CA ALA A 558 -20.18 -12.92 23.34
C ALA A 558 -20.43 -11.56 22.65
N ALA A 559 -19.37 -10.79 22.35
CA ALA A 559 -19.46 -9.53 21.61
C ALA A 559 -19.86 -9.72 20.14
N ASP A 560 -19.38 -10.79 19.48
CA ASP A 560 -19.73 -11.12 18.10
C ASP A 560 -21.14 -11.70 18.00
N ILE A 561 -21.58 -12.44 19.02
CA ILE A 561 -22.98 -12.87 19.19
C ILE A 561 -23.89 -11.65 19.38
N ALA A 562 -23.53 -10.70 20.23
CA ALA A 562 -24.27 -9.45 20.43
C ALA A 562 -24.40 -8.65 19.13
N ALA A 563 -23.32 -8.54 18.35
CA ALA A 563 -23.33 -7.90 17.03
C ALA A 563 -24.27 -8.62 16.04
N ALA A 564 -24.24 -9.96 16.00
CA ALA A 564 -25.14 -10.75 15.17
C ALA A 564 -26.62 -10.54 15.54
N VAL A 565 -26.93 -10.50 16.85
CA VAL A 565 -28.29 -10.24 17.37
C VAL A 565 -28.76 -8.83 17.04
N VAL A 566 -27.92 -7.79 17.15
CA VAL A 566 -28.28 -6.41 16.75
C VAL A 566 -28.59 -6.33 15.24
N MET A 567 -27.85 -7.06 14.41
CA MET A 567 -28.10 -7.08 12.96
C MET A 567 -29.40 -7.83 12.62
N ASP A 568 -29.59 -9.06 13.11
CA ASP A 568 -30.83 -9.81 12.95
C ASP A 568 -31.27 -10.57 14.22
N PRO A 569 -32.09 -9.93 15.10
CA PRO A 569 -32.59 -10.55 16.32
C PRO A 569 -33.38 -11.83 16.05
N LYS A 570 -33.97 -11.98 14.85
CA LYS A 570 -34.67 -13.20 14.44
C LYS A 570 -33.77 -14.43 14.37
N ILE A 571 -32.44 -14.30 14.46
CA ILE A 571 -31.54 -15.44 14.68
C ILE A 571 -31.92 -16.20 15.96
N LEU A 572 -32.33 -15.50 17.02
CA LEU A 572 -32.79 -16.05 18.30
C LEU A 572 -34.10 -16.85 18.21
N CYS A 573 -34.83 -16.70 17.11
CA CYS A 573 -36.05 -17.46 16.78
C CYS A 573 -35.80 -18.61 15.81
N SER A 574 -34.53 -18.90 15.48
CA SER A 574 -34.16 -20.04 14.62
C SER A 574 -34.23 -21.34 15.43
N ASP A 575 -34.72 -22.40 14.79
CA ASP A 575 -34.58 -23.77 15.28
C ASP A 575 -33.12 -24.21 15.08
N VAL A 576 -32.44 -24.62 16.15
CA VAL A 576 -31.01 -25.01 16.09
C VAL A 576 -30.82 -26.21 15.19
N GLU A 577 -31.50 -27.33 15.48
CA GLU A 577 -31.33 -28.61 14.79
C GLU A 577 -31.80 -28.57 13.33
N ARG A 578 -32.84 -27.79 13.02
CA ARG A 578 -33.44 -27.74 11.68
C ARG A 578 -32.93 -26.60 10.80
N THR A 579 -32.33 -25.55 11.38
CA THR A 579 -31.97 -24.31 10.66
C THR A 579 -30.50 -23.94 10.75
N LEU A 580 -29.86 -24.10 11.92
CA LEU A 580 -28.52 -23.58 12.19
C LEU A 580 -27.46 -24.69 12.17
N ALA A 581 -27.64 -25.78 12.91
CA ALA A 581 -26.71 -26.91 12.94
C ALA A 581 -26.44 -27.52 11.55
N PRO A 582 -27.45 -27.70 10.66
CA PRO A 582 -27.21 -28.19 9.31
C PRO A 582 -26.33 -27.28 8.45
N ARG A 583 -26.15 -26.00 8.82
CA ARG A 583 -25.27 -25.05 8.09
C ARG A 583 -23.80 -25.38 8.25
N ILE A 584 -23.40 -26.06 9.32
CA ILE A 584 -21.99 -26.41 9.53
C ILE A 584 -21.51 -27.40 8.44
N PRO A 585 -22.09 -28.60 8.28
CA PRO A 585 -21.70 -29.49 7.18
C PRO A 585 -22.00 -28.89 5.79
N ASP A 586 -23.13 -28.18 5.62
CA ASP A 586 -23.46 -27.49 4.35
C ASP A 586 -22.35 -26.57 3.82
N LEU A 587 -21.57 -25.98 4.72
CA LEU A 587 -20.50 -25.03 4.41
C LEU A 587 -19.11 -25.66 4.49
N SER A 588 -18.89 -26.65 5.34
CA SER A 588 -17.64 -27.44 5.32
C SER A 588 -17.52 -28.31 4.06
N ASP A 589 -18.63 -28.72 3.45
CA ASP A 589 -18.66 -29.30 2.09
C ASP A 589 -18.07 -28.35 1.03
N LEU A 590 -18.09 -27.02 1.26
CA LEU A 590 -17.48 -26.01 0.38
C LEU A 590 -15.99 -25.76 0.71
N GLY A 591 -15.41 -26.57 1.61
CA GLY A 591 -14.03 -26.42 2.09
C GLY A 591 -13.85 -25.38 3.21
N LEU A 592 -14.92 -24.82 3.78
CA LEU A 592 -14.81 -23.85 4.86
C LEU A 592 -14.58 -24.52 6.22
N SER A 593 -13.56 -24.05 6.94
CA SER A 593 -13.31 -24.45 8.32
C SER A 593 -14.36 -23.88 9.30
N LEU A 594 -14.45 -24.48 10.49
CA LEU A 594 -15.39 -24.03 11.53
C LEU A 594 -15.11 -22.58 11.97
N ASP A 595 -13.84 -22.15 11.97
CA ASP A 595 -13.43 -20.75 12.23
C ASP A 595 -13.98 -19.79 11.15
N GLU A 596 -13.87 -20.15 9.88
CA GLU A 596 -14.39 -19.34 8.77
C GLU A 596 -15.93 -19.27 8.80
N ILE A 597 -16.59 -20.39 9.07
CA ILE A 597 -18.06 -20.45 9.25
C ILE A 597 -18.49 -19.54 10.41
N ALA A 598 -17.78 -19.58 11.54
CA ALA A 598 -18.02 -18.69 12.68
C ALA A 598 -17.78 -17.22 12.30
N ARG A 599 -16.63 -16.87 11.70
CA ARG A 599 -16.26 -15.51 11.27
C ARG A 599 -17.25 -14.88 10.30
N LEU A 600 -18.01 -15.68 9.54
CA LEU A 600 -19.04 -15.20 8.64
C LEU A 600 -20.31 -14.73 9.37
N LEU A 601 -20.69 -15.40 10.45
CA LEU A 601 -22.01 -15.23 11.08
C LEU A 601 -22.26 -13.81 11.64
N PRO A 602 -21.31 -13.13 12.31
CA PRO A 602 -21.47 -11.75 12.76
C PRO A 602 -21.65 -10.72 11.64
N LEU A 603 -21.33 -11.07 10.39
CA LEU A 603 -21.36 -10.16 9.24
C LEU A 603 -22.59 -10.36 8.35
N ALA A 604 -23.18 -11.57 8.37
CA ALA A 604 -24.34 -11.91 7.56
C ALA A 604 -25.34 -12.85 8.29
N PRO A 605 -25.79 -12.55 9.52
CA PRO A 605 -26.63 -13.46 10.31
C PRO A 605 -28.00 -13.73 9.65
N LEU A 606 -28.56 -12.72 8.98
CA LEU A 606 -29.77 -12.84 8.15
C LEU A 606 -29.59 -13.89 7.05
N SER A 607 -28.42 -13.92 6.40
CA SER A 607 -28.10 -14.90 5.36
C SER A 607 -27.79 -16.27 5.95
N PHE A 608 -27.18 -16.35 7.14
CA PHE A 608 -26.77 -17.59 7.77
C PHE A 608 -27.93 -18.57 7.98
N ARG A 609 -29.10 -18.07 8.37
CA ARG A 609 -30.33 -18.88 8.54
C ARG A 609 -31.10 -19.18 7.25
N ASN A 610 -30.66 -18.70 6.08
CA ASN A 610 -31.36 -18.90 4.81
C ASN A 610 -30.79 -20.08 4.00
N LYS A 611 -31.66 -20.95 3.47
CA LYS A 611 -31.25 -22.13 2.67
C LYS A 611 -30.49 -21.82 1.37
N SER A 612 -30.50 -20.57 0.89
CA SER A 612 -29.73 -20.13 -0.28
C SER A 612 -28.24 -19.90 0.01
N LEU A 613 -27.84 -19.87 1.29
CA LEU A 613 -26.49 -19.52 1.73
C LEU A 613 -25.39 -20.33 1.05
N ARG A 614 -25.51 -21.67 1.02
CA ARG A 614 -24.52 -22.59 0.43
C ARG A 614 -24.20 -22.23 -1.03
N ARG A 615 -25.22 -22.25 -1.90
CA ARG A 615 -25.13 -21.86 -3.32
C ARG A 615 -24.58 -20.43 -3.50
N ASN A 616 -24.99 -19.51 -2.63
CA ASN A 616 -24.58 -18.11 -2.73
C ASN A 616 -23.10 -17.93 -2.33
N LEU A 617 -22.62 -18.65 -1.31
CA LEU A 617 -21.20 -18.69 -0.92
C LEU A 617 -20.34 -19.40 -1.95
N GLU A 618 -20.74 -20.59 -2.42
CA GLU A 618 -20.06 -21.36 -3.46
C GLU A 618 -19.74 -20.49 -4.69
N PHE A 619 -20.74 -19.73 -5.16
CA PHE A 619 -20.58 -18.76 -6.24
C PHE A 619 -19.53 -17.68 -5.92
N TRP A 620 -19.65 -17.00 -4.78
CA TRP A 620 -18.74 -15.90 -4.44
C TRP A 620 -17.32 -16.36 -4.07
N LEU A 621 -17.15 -17.55 -3.50
CA LEU A 621 -15.85 -18.18 -3.26
C LEU A 621 -15.13 -18.43 -4.59
N LYS A 622 -15.85 -18.95 -5.60
CA LYS A 622 -15.31 -19.17 -6.95
C LYS A 622 -14.90 -17.87 -7.65
N GLU A 623 -15.74 -16.84 -7.64
CA GLU A 623 -15.48 -15.57 -8.35
C GLU A 623 -14.40 -14.70 -7.69
N LEU A 624 -14.17 -14.87 -6.37
CA LEU A 624 -13.18 -14.09 -5.62
C LEU A 624 -11.86 -14.86 -5.39
N GLY A 625 -11.94 -16.19 -5.29
CA GLY A 625 -10.78 -17.08 -5.12
C GLY A 625 -10.14 -17.06 -3.73
N SER A 626 -10.86 -16.62 -2.68
CA SER A 626 -10.40 -16.63 -1.28
C SER A 626 -11.56 -16.28 -0.34
N PHE A 627 -11.66 -16.97 0.80
CA PHE A 627 -12.62 -16.65 1.85
C PHE A 627 -12.36 -15.26 2.47
N ASP A 628 -11.11 -14.86 2.71
CA ASP A 628 -10.80 -13.53 3.28
C ASP A 628 -11.22 -12.38 2.36
N LYS A 629 -11.07 -12.55 1.03
CA LYS A 629 -11.63 -11.60 0.06
C LYS A 629 -13.15 -11.53 0.18
N LEU A 630 -13.84 -12.68 0.23
CA LEU A 630 -15.29 -12.75 0.40
C LEU A 630 -15.72 -12.04 1.69
N LEU A 631 -15.04 -12.31 2.81
CA LEU A 631 -15.27 -11.70 4.12
C LEU A 631 -15.09 -10.17 4.06
N GLN A 632 -14.08 -9.70 3.32
CA GLN A 632 -13.88 -8.27 3.02
C GLN A 632 -15.06 -7.69 2.20
N VAL A 633 -15.60 -8.41 1.20
CA VAL A 633 -16.78 -7.94 0.44
C VAL A 633 -18.03 -7.88 1.32
N VAL A 634 -18.28 -8.91 2.14
CA VAL A 634 -19.46 -9.03 3.01
C VAL A 634 -19.45 -7.94 4.10
N ARG A 635 -18.27 -7.57 4.64
CA ARG A 635 -18.12 -6.40 5.54
C ARG A 635 -18.56 -5.08 4.91
N MET A 636 -18.44 -4.92 3.59
CA MET A 636 -18.82 -3.72 2.86
C MET A 636 -20.25 -3.79 2.29
N ASN A 637 -20.76 -5.00 2.05
CA ASN A 637 -22.09 -5.27 1.52
C ASN A 637 -22.60 -6.64 2.00
N SER A 638 -23.20 -6.69 3.19
CA SER A 638 -23.72 -7.95 3.76
C SER A 638 -24.87 -8.58 2.94
N GLY A 639 -25.55 -7.77 2.13
CA GLY A 639 -26.57 -8.23 1.17
C GLY A 639 -26.03 -9.11 0.03
N LEU A 640 -24.70 -9.15 -0.17
CA LEU A 640 -24.03 -9.97 -1.20
C LEU A 640 -24.42 -11.45 -1.14
N LEU A 641 -24.62 -11.99 0.06
CA LEU A 641 -25.02 -13.39 0.28
C LEU A 641 -26.54 -13.59 0.36
N GLY A 642 -27.33 -12.51 0.35
CA GLY A 642 -28.80 -12.55 0.32
C GLY A 642 -29.39 -12.52 -1.08
N ILE A 643 -28.69 -11.98 -2.08
CA ILE A 643 -29.16 -11.91 -3.47
C ILE A 643 -29.14 -13.27 -4.17
N ASP A 644 -29.87 -13.35 -5.29
CA ASP A 644 -29.88 -14.51 -6.19
C ASP A 644 -28.75 -14.38 -7.24
N PRO A 645 -27.68 -15.21 -7.22
CA PRO A 645 -26.54 -15.03 -8.12
C PRO A 645 -26.91 -15.13 -9.60
N ASP A 646 -27.85 -16.01 -9.94
CA ASP A 646 -28.26 -16.26 -11.32
C ASP A 646 -29.05 -15.08 -11.92
N LYS A 647 -29.87 -14.41 -11.11
CA LYS A 647 -30.71 -13.28 -11.54
C LYS A 647 -30.01 -11.91 -11.41
N VAL A 648 -28.97 -11.80 -10.59
CA VAL A 648 -28.34 -10.53 -10.23
C VAL A 648 -26.82 -10.57 -10.41
N ALA A 649 -26.11 -11.41 -9.64
CA ALA A 649 -24.64 -11.35 -9.59
C ALA A 649 -23.96 -11.71 -10.91
N LYS A 650 -24.36 -12.81 -11.57
CA LYS A 650 -23.79 -13.28 -12.83
C LYS A 650 -24.02 -12.27 -13.98
N PRO A 651 -25.26 -11.75 -14.22
CA PRO A 651 -25.46 -10.65 -15.17
C PRO A 651 -24.63 -9.40 -14.89
N ASN A 652 -24.51 -9.00 -13.61
CA ASN A 652 -23.72 -7.83 -13.22
C ASN A 652 -22.23 -8.05 -13.47
N LEU A 653 -21.68 -9.21 -13.09
CA LEU A 653 -20.27 -9.54 -13.31
C LEU A 653 -19.93 -9.61 -14.80
N ALA A 654 -20.77 -10.22 -15.62
CA ALA A 654 -20.58 -10.26 -17.07
C ALA A 654 -20.58 -8.84 -17.69
N LEU A 655 -21.49 -7.96 -17.26
CA LEU A 655 -21.52 -6.55 -17.70
C LEU A 655 -20.28 -5.77 -17.23
N LEU A 656 -19.81 -6.00 -15.99
CA LEU A 656 -18.61 -5.36 -15.45
C LEU A 656 -17.34 -5.86 -16.16
N GLN A 657 -17.25 -7.14 -16.50
CA GLN A 657 -16.18 -7.71 -17.33
C GLN A 657 -16.17 -7.09 -18.74
N GLN A 658 -17.34 -6.87 -19.35
CA GLN A 658 -17.47 -6.11 -20.62
C GLN A 658 -17.05 -4.64 -20.49
N CYS A 659 -16.96 -4.09 -19.29
CA CYS A 659 -16.42 -2.76 -19.00
C CYS A 659 -14.92 -2.78 -18.66
N GLY A 660 -14.28 -3.95 -18.68
CA GLY A 660 -12.87 -4.15 -18.30
C GLY A 660 -12.63 -4.27 -16.80
N LEU A 661 -13.65 -4.66 -16.01
CA LEU A 661 -13.60 -4.68 -14.54
C LEU A 661 -13.79 -6.11 -14.01
N ASN A 662 -12.78 -6.68 -13.37
CA ASN A 662 -12.88 -7.98 -12.71
C ASN A 662 -13.35 -7.82 -11.25
N ALA A 663 -13.92 -8.89 -10.67
CA ALA A 663 -14.43 -8.87 -9.29
C ALA A 663 -13.35 -8.47 -8.26
N SER A 664 -12.12 -8.98 -8.42
CA SER A 664 -10.98 -8.63 -7.55
C SER A 664 -10.50 -7.18 -7.73
N ASP A 665 -10.55 -6.60 -8.94
CA ASP A 665 -10.12 -5.22 -9.17
C ASP A 665 -11.00 -4.23 -8.39
N LEU A 666 -12.31 -4.48 -8.41
CA LEU A 666 -13.31 -3.66 -7.73
C LEU A 666 -13.08 -3.61 -6.21
N LEU A 667 -12.56 -4.68 -5.58
CA LEU A 667 -12.25 -4.69 -4.14
C LEU A 667 -11.13 -3.70 -3.76
N THR A 668 -10.23 -3.37 -4.70
CA THR A 668 -9.15 -2.40 -4.47
C THR A 668 -9.57 -0.94 -4.69
N SER A 669 -10.77 -0.71 -5.24
CA SER A 669 -11.13 0.58 -5.85
C SER A 669 -11.85 1.57 -4.93
N ASN A 670 -12.85 1.12 -4.17
CA ASN A 670 -13.68 1.92 -3.25
C ASN A 670 -14.52 1.00 -2.34
N ILE A 671 -14.85 1.45 -1.13
CA ILE A 671 -15.68 0.67 -0.18
C ILE A 671 -17.12 0.41 -0.68
N TYR A 672 -17.58 1.17 -1.67
CA TYR A 672 -18.92 1.03 -2.24
C TYR A 672 -18.98 0.16 -3.50
N SER A 673 -17.84 -0.16 -4.12
CA SER A 673 -17.78 -0.99 -5.33
C SER A 673 -18.47 -2.37 -5.19
N PRO A 674 -18.42 -3.05 -4.02
CA PRO A 674 -19.24 -4.24 -3.75
C PRO A 674 -20.75 -4.12 -3.97
N ARG A 675 -21.31 -2.90 -4.02
CA ARG A 675 -22.75 -2.68 -4.25
C ARG A 675 -23.16 -2.84 -5.71
N LEU A 676 -22.22 -2.73 -6.65
CA LEU A 676 -22.48 -2.99 -8.08
C LEU A 676 -22.95 -4.42 -8.30
N PHE A 677 -22.34 -5.39 -7.59
CA PHE A 677 -22.71 -6.81 -7.66
C PHE A 677 -24.16 -7.08 -7.26
N THR A 678 -24.75 -6.27 -6.38
CA THR A 678 -26.11 -6.42 -5.86
C THR A 678 -27.14 -5.49 -6.50
N LYS A 679 -26.76 -4.61 -7.43
CA LYS A 679 -27.71 -3.70 -8.10
C LYS A 679 -28.56 -4.48 -9.12
N ASN A 680 -29.79 -4.04 -9.39
CA ASN A 680 -30.61 -4.67 -10.43
C ASN A 680 -29.91 -4.54 -11.81
N PRO A 681 -29.71 -5.63 -12.58
CA PRO A 681 -28.98 -5.57 -13.85
C PRO A 681 -29.55 -4.60 -14.88
N LYS A 682 -30.88 -4.37 -14.89
CA LYS A 682 -31.52 -3.37 -15.78
C LYS A 682 -31.17 -1.93 -15.41
N TYR A 683 -30.83 -1.66 -14.15
CA TYR A 683 -30.34 -0.35 -13.72
C TYR A 683 -28.82 -0.25 -13.85
N LEU A 684 -28.06 -1.31 -13.53
CA LEU A 684 -26.59 -1.29 -13.73
C LEU A 684 -26.20 -1.06 -15.19
N ARG A 685 -26.97 -1.61 -16.14
CA ARG A 685 -26.81 -1.31 -17.57
C ARG A 685 -27.02 0.17 -17.89
N LYS A 686 -28.06 0.79 -17.33
CA LYS A 686 -28.34 2.22 -17.49
C LYS A 686 -27.31 3.12 -16.81
N ASP A 687 -26.71 2.67 -15.70
CA ASP A 687 -25.57 3.37 -15.09
C ASP A 687 -24.34 3.32 -16.01
N VAL A 688 -24.09 2.18 -16.67
CA VAL A 688 -23.00 2.02 -17.65
C VAL A 688 -23.21 2.91 -18.87
N GLU A 689 -24.40 2.90 -19.46
CA GLU A 689 -24.80 3.78 -20.57
C GLU A 689 -24.58 5.26 -20.20
N GLN A 690 -25.02 5.68 -19.01
CA GLN A 690 -24.86 7.06 -18.51
C GLN A 690 -23.38 7.45 -18.22
N VAL A 691 -22.49 6.51 -17.95
CA VAL A 691 -21.04 6.76 -17.83
C VAL A 691 -20.41 6.97 -19.21
N GLU A 692 -20.92 6.31 -20.24
CA GLU A 692 -20.47 6.49 -21.62
C GLU A 692 -21.00 7.80 -22.22
N GLU A 693 -22.24 8.19 -21.92
CA GLU A 693 -22.79 9.53 -22.19
C GLU A 693 -21.94 10.66 -21.57
N LEU A 694 -21.35 10.41 -20.40
CA LEU A 694 -20.40 11.34 -19.77
C LEU A 694 -19.04 11.44 -20.51
N GLY A 695 -18.84 10.68 -21.59
CA GLY A 695 -17.60 10.62 -22.34
C GLY A 695 -16.47 9.97 -21.56
N VAL A 696 -16.76 8.89 -20.82
CA VAL A 696 -15.80 8.09 -20.07
C VAL A 696 -15.78 6.69 -20.67
N GLN A 697 -14.72 6.35 -21.40
CA GLN A 697 -14.61 5.08 -22.12
C GLN A 697 -14.39 3.88 -21.17
N ARG A 698 -14.97 2.73 -21.53
CA ARG A 698 -14.73 1.42 -20.87
C ARG A 698 -13.23 1.09 -20.84
N GLY A 699 -12.80 0.31 -19.85
CA GLY A 699 -11.39 -0.05 -19.66
C GLY A 699 -10.47 1.10 -19.17
N THR A 700 -10.93 2.36 -19.15
CA THR A 700 -10.15 3.45 -18.54
C THR A 700 -10.13 3.32 -17.01
N ARG A 701 -9.03 3.78 -16.39
CA ARG A 701 -8.89 3.79 -14.91
C ARG A 701 -9.94 4.65 -14.18
N MET A 702 -10.63 5.54 -14.89
CA MET A 702 -11.70 6.37 -14.33
C MET A 702 -13.08 5.73 -14.44
N PHE A 703 -13.35 4.91 -15.47
CA PHE A 703 -14.63 4.22 -15.65
C PHE A 703 -15.23 3.60 -14.37
N PRO A 704 -14.51 2.76 -13.58
CA PRO A 704 -15.09 2.18 -12.36
C PRO A 704 -15.40 3.24 -11.28
N ARG A 705 -14.65 4.35 -11.24
CA ARG A 705 -14.86 5.43 -10.26
C ARG A 705 -16.11 6.24 -10.60
N VAL A 706 -16.34 6.52 -11.88
CA VAL A 706 -17.54 7.22 -12.36
C VAL A 706 -18.76 6.30 -12.22
N LEU A 707 -18.65 5.04 -12.64
CA LEU A 707 -19.71 4.04 -12.52
C LEU A 707 -20.17 3.86 -11.07
N VAL A 708 -19.25 3.72 -10.11
CA VAL A 708 -19.61 3.62 -8.68
C VAL A 708 -20.35 4.86 -8.18
N VAL A 709 -19.99 6.07 -8.63
CA VAL A 709 -20.71 7.30 -8.24
C VAL A 709 -22.13 7.31 -8.82
N ILE A 710 -22.29 7.13 -10.12
CA ILE A 710 -23.61 7.09 -10.78
C ILE A 710 -24.49 5.99 -10.18
N SER A 711 -23.93 4.81 -9.94
CA SER A 711 -24.66 3.64 -9.45
C SER A 711 -25.22 3.80 -8.03
N LEU A 712 -24.66 4.71 -7.22
CA LEU A 712 -25.09 5.02 -5.85
C LEU A 712 -26.11 6.16 -5.76
N MET A 713 -26.42 6.81 -6.88
CA MET A 713 -27.29 7.98 -6.95
C MET A 713 -28.64 7.63 -7.62
N SER A 714 -29.69 8.35 -7.24
CA SER A 714 -30.95 8.33 -8.01
C SER A 714 -30.83 9.28 -9.21
N LYS A 715 -31.67 9.11 -10.25
CA LYS A 715 -31.62 9.95 -11.44
C LYS A 715 -31.93 11.42 -11.11
N GLU A 716 -32.87 11.65 -10.19
CA GLU A 716 -33.27 12.96 -9.71
C GLU A 716 -32.15 13.60 -8.88
N ALA A 717 -31.44 12.81 -8.07
CA ALA A 717 -30.29 13.26 -7.29
C ALA A 717 -29.04 13.49 -8.15
N TYR A 718 -28.93 12.88 -9.33
CA TYR A 718 -27.95 13.25 -10.35
C TYR A 718 -28.37 14.58 -11.02
N ALA A 719 -29.60 14.64 -11.55
CA ALA A 719 -30.12 15.79 -12.29
C ALA A 719 -30.06 17.09 -11.46
N ARG A 720 -30.46 17.06 -10.18
CA ARG A 720 -30.36 18.23 -9.29
C ARG A 720 -28.92 18.74 -9.11
N ARG A 721 -27.93 17.85 -9.06
CA ARG A 721 -26.51 18.23 -8.93
C ARG A 721 -25.94 18.79 -10.22
N VAL A 722 -26.35 18.26 -11.37
CA VAL A 722 -26.02 18.83 -12.68
C VAL A 722 -26.62 20.23 -12.80
N GLN A 723 -27.91 20.40 -12.48
CA GLN A 723 -28.58 21.71 -12.42
C GLN A 723 -27.93 22.67 -11.43
N LEU A 724 -27.47 22.17 -10.27
CA LEU A 724 -26.76 22.98 -9.28
C LEU A 724 -25.43 23.50 -9.81
N LEU A 725 -24.65 22.66 -10.50
CA LEU A 725 -23.40 23.08 -11.17
C LEU A 725 -23.71 24.08 -12.31
N GLN A 726 -24.76 23.86 -13.09
CA GLN A 726 -25.20 24.80 -14.14
C GLN A 726 -25.60 26.18 -13.59
N LYS A 727 -26.15 26.27 -12.36
CA LYS A 727 -26.43 27.56 -11.70
C LYS A 727 -25.17 28.37 -11.36
N PHE A 728 -24.00 27.75 -11.34
CA PHE A 728 -22.69 28.42 -11.25
C PHE A 728 -22.07 28.72 -12.63
N GLY A 729 -22.82 28.58 -13.73
CA GLY A 729 -22.36 28.88 -15.08
C GLY A 729 -21.60 27.74 -15.78
N LEU A 730 -21.58 26.53 -15.22
CA LEU A 730 -20.94 25.38 -15.85
C LEU A 730 -21.81 24.80 -16.98
N SER A 731 -21.21 24.55 -18.14
CA SER A 731 -21.85 23.84 -19.25
C SER A 731 -21.98 22.33 -19.01
N GLN A 732 -22.70 21.64 -19.90
CA GLN A 732 -22.75 20.17 -19.88
C GLN A 732 -21.40 19.52 -20.27
N ASP A 733 -20.53 20.23 -20.98
CA ASP A 733 -19.16 19.77 -21.26
C ASP A 733 -18.25 19.94 -20.04
N ASP A 734 -18.43 21.02 -19.27
CA ASP A 734 -17.73 21.22 -18.00
C ASP A 734 -18.10 20.14 -16.97
N VAL A 735 -19.39 19.81 -16.86
CA VAL A 735 -19.86 18.72 -15.99
C VAL A 735 -19.27 17.37 -16.41
N ARG A 736 -19.17 17.10 -17.71
CA ARG A 736 -18.49 15.90 -18.25
C ARG A 736 -17.00 15.90 -17.91
N GLU A 737 -16.32 17.03 -18.01
CA GLU A 737 -14.90 17.15 -17.70
C GLU A 737 -14.60 17.01 -16.19
N ILE A 738 -15.48 17.54 -15.33
CA ILE A 738 -15.47 17.27 -13.89
C ILE A 738 -15.68 15.79 -13.60
N ALA A 739 -16.61 15.12 -14.29
CA ALA A 739 -16.84 13.68 -14.13
C ALA A 739 -15.63 12.83 -14.55
N ARG A 740 -14.91 13.20 -15.63
CA ARG A 740 -13.67 12.53 -16.06
C ARG A 740 -12.53 12.68 -15.05
N LYS A 741 -12.35 13.87 -14.47
CA LYS A 741 -11.22 14.20 -13.58
C LYS A 741 -11.47 13.88 -12.10
N ALA A 742 -12.65 14.18 -11.57
CA ALA A 742 -12.99 14.08 -10.15
C ALA A 742 -14.47 13.70 -9.94
N PRO A 743 -14.92 12.49 -10.34
CA PRO A 743 -16.33 12.10 -10.26
C PRO A 743 -16.92 12.13 -8.85
N GLY A 744 -16.09 12.05 -7.81
CA GLY A 744 -16.51 12.21 -6.42
C GLY A 744 -17.18 13.56 -6.11
N VAL A 745 -17.00 14.59 -6.96
CA VAL A 745 -17.75 15.86 -6.86
C VAL A 745 -19.26 15.62 -6.98
N LEU A 746 -19.68 14.75 -7.92
CA LEU A 746 -21.09 14.39 -8.11
C LEU A 746 -21.67 13.55 -6.97
N ALA A 747 -20.83 12.98 -6.10
CA ALA A 747 -21.28 12.19 -4.95
C ALA A 747 -21.57 13.05 -3.70
N PHE A 748 -21.11 14.30 -3.63
CA PHE A 748 -21.31 15.17 -2.46
C PHE A 748 -22.76 15.61 -2.27
N SER A 749 -23.09 16.18 -1.11
CA SER A 749 -24.39 16.82 -0.89
C SER A 749 -24.47 18.16 -1.62
N ASP A 750 -25.68 18.54 -1.99
CA ASP A 750 -25.99 19.81 -2.65
C ASP A 750 -25.44 21.00 -1.83
N GLN A 751 -25.55 20.95 -0.49
CA GLN A 751 -24.95 21.92 0.43
C GLN A 751 -23.41 22.01 0.34
N LYS A 752 -22.70 20.88 0.17
CA LYS A 752 -21.24 20.91 0.02
C LYS A 752 -20.83 21.45 -1.35
N ILE A 753 -21.54 21.09 -2.42
CA ILE A 753 -21.28 21.63 -3.76
C ILE A 753 -21.51 23.15 -3.73
N GLN A 754 -22.68 23.59 -3.26
CA GLN A 754 -23.02 25.00 -3.08
C GLN A 754 -21.96 25.74 -2.25
N GLY A 755 -21.64 25.26 -1.05
CA GLY A 755 -20.69 25.93 -0.16
C GLY A 755 -19.25 25.99 -0.68
N ASN A 756 -18.79 24.95 -1.40
CA ASN A 756 -17.47 24.94 -2.02
C ASN A 756 -17.43 25.85 -3.26
N MET A 757 -18.48 25.87 -4.09
CA MET A 757 -18.54 26.72 -5.28
C MET A 757 -18.75 28.20 -4.93
N ASP A 758 -19.61 28.52 -3.95
CA ASP A 758 -19.75 29.86 -3.39
C ASP A 758 -18.39 30.39 -2.92
N PHE A 759 -17.68 29.61 -2.10
CA PHE A 759 -16.36 30.01 -1.58
C PHE A 759 -15.34 30.22 -2.71
N LEU A 760 -15.22 29.26 -3.64
CA LEU A 760 -14.23 29.35 -4.73
C LEU A 760 -14.52 30.50 -5.71
N MET A 761 -15.79 30.83 -5.98
CA MET A 761 -16.15 31.85 -6.98
C MET A 761 -16.41 33.24 -6.41
N LYS A 762 -16.94 33.35 -5.17
CA LYS A 762 -17.31 34.64 -4.56
C LYS A 762 -16.25 35.13 -3.57
N ASP A 763 -15.75 34.25 -2.71
CA ASP A 763 -14.82 34.62 -1.65
C ASP A 763 -13.34 34.59 -2.14
N ILE A 764 -13.01 33.70 -3.08
CA ILE A 764 -11.68 33.62 -3.72
C ILE A 764 -11.65 34.30 -5.11
N GLY A 765 -12.79 34.41 -5.80
CA GLY A 765 -12.88 35.06 -7.12
C GLY A 765 -12.39 34.22 -8.31
N LEU A 766 -12.38 32.88 -8.22
CA LEU A 766 -11.94 32.01 -9.31
C LEU A 766 -13.00 31.86 -10.41
N ASP A 767 -12.55 31.83 -11.66
CA ASP A 767 -13.38 31.60 -12.83
C ASP A 767 -13.75 30.12 -13.04
N VAL A 768 -14.86 29.89 -13.77
CA VAL A 768 -15.37 28.55 -14.07
C VAL A 768 -14.33 27.69 -14.83
N PRO A 769 -13.71 28.15 -15.94
CA PRO A 769 -12.66 27.38 -16.61
C PRO A 769 -11.51 26.92 -15.71
N TYR A 770 -11.00 27.77 -14.82
CA TYR A 770 -9.96 27.40 -13.87
C TYR A 770 -10.40 26.27 -12.94
N ILE A 771 -11.60 26.36 -12.36
CA ILE A 771 -12.19 25.35 -11.47
C ILE A 771 -12.44 24.03 -12.21
N VAL A 772 -13.01 24.07 -13.43
CA VAL A 772 -13.32 22.88 -14.24
C VAL A 772 -12.07 22.15 -14.70
N GLN A 773 -10.99 22.88 -15.00
CA GLN A 773 -9.68 22.28 -15.25
C GLN A 773 -9.10 21.58 -14.00
N ARG A 774 -9.47 22.04 -12.79
CA ARG A 774 -8.85 21.70 -11.49
C ARG A 774 -9.87 21.20 -10.43
N PRO A 775 -10.79 20.27 -10.74
CA PRO A 775 -11.98 20.03 -9.91
C PRO A 775 -11.71 19.34 -8.57
N ALA A 776 -10.46 18.94 -8.29
CA ALA A 776 -10.05 18.54 -6.95
C ALA A 776 -10.24 19.68 -5.91
N LEU A 777 -10.27 20.96 -6.32
CA LEU A 777 -10.65 22.09 -5.46
C LEU A 777 -11.99 21.83 -4.76
N ILE A 778 -13.01 21.42 -5.52
CA ILE A 778 -14.36 21.12 -5.03
C ILE A 778 -14.36 19.89 -4.10
N THR A 779 -13.31 19.06 -4.10
CA THR A 779 -13.24 17.87 -3.23
C THR A 779 -12.79 18.16 -1.80
N TYR A 780 -11.98 19.21 -1.59
CA TYR A 780 -11.47 19.56 -0.27
C TYR A 780 -12.57 20.15 0.64
N SER A 781 -12.26 20.28 1.94
CA SER A 781 -13.08 21.03 2.91
C SER A 781 -12.66 22.49 2.85
N VAL A 782 -13.65 23.39 2.79
CA VAL A 782 -13.39 24.83 2.94
C VAL A 782 -12.82 25.08 4.32
N GLU A 783 -13.54 24.66 5.35
CA GLU A 783 -13.30 24.95 6.76
C GLU A 783 -11.92 24.51 7.26
N ARG A 784 -11.43 23.34 6.81
CA ARG A 784 -10.18 22.73 7.29
C ARG A 784 -9.00 22.82 6.34
N ARG A 785 -9.18 23.36 5.13
CA ARG A 785 -8.10 23.36 4.13
C ARG A 785 -8.11 24.55 3.20
N LEU A 786 -9.23 24.87 2.53
CA LEU A 786 -9.21 25.97 1.57
C LEU A 786 -9.20 27.34 2.29
N LEU A 787 -10.09 27.53 3.28
CA LEU A 787 -10.18 28.75 4.09
C LEU A 787 -8.96 28.97 5.01
N PRO A 788 -8.47 28.00 5.82
CA PRO A 788 -7.28 28.23 6.65
C PRO A 788 -6.04 28.58 5.85
N ARG A 789 -5.86 27.96 4.66
CA ARG A 789 -4.75 28.26 3.76
C ARG A 789 -4.94 29.60 3.07
N HIS A 790 -6.15 29.93 2.61
CA HIS A 790 -6.44 31.25 2.04
C HIS A 790 -6.23 32.38 3.06
N CYS A 791 -6.81 32.29 4.26
CA CYS A 791 -6.61 33.30 5.31
C CYS A 791 -5.14 33.48 5.67
N LEU A 792 -4.37 32.39 5.79
CA LEU A 792 -2.94 32.48 6.08
C LEU A 792 -2.16 33.12 4.92
N LEU A 793 -2.48 32.77 3.67
CA LEU A 793 -1.87 33.42 2.50
C LEU A 793 -2.30 34.88 2.35
N LYS A 794 -3.52 35.26 2.77
CA LYS A 794 -4.01 36.65 2.85
C LYS A 794 -3.16 37.45 3.85
N VAL A 795 -3.08 36.99 5.10
CA VAL A 795 -2.28 37.64 6.17
C VAL A 795 -0.80 37.77 5.81
N LEU A 796 -0.21 36.76 5.15
CA LEU A 796 1.18 36.84 4.69
C LEU A 796 1.34 37.78 3.48
N ARG A 797 0.34 37.94 2.62
CA ARG A 797 0.35 38.93 1.53
C ARG A 797 0.26 40.35 2.09
N GLU A 798 -0.63 40.58 3.04
CA GLU A 798 -0.85 41.88 3.70
C GLU A 798 0.37 42.36 4.49
N LYS A 799 1.08 41.45 5.16
CA LYS A 799 2.34 41.76 5.84
C LYS A 799 3.57 41.82 4.92
N GLY A 800 3.40 41.77 3.59
CA GLY A 800 4.50 41.82 2.62
C GLY A 800 5.40 40.58 2.58
N LEU A 801 4.97 39.48 3.19
CA LEU A 801 5.73 38.24 3.37
C LEU A 801 5.57 37.23 2.21
N LEU A 802 4.77 37.57 1.19
CA LEU A 802 4.58 36.81 -0.06
C LEU A 802 4.84 37.66 -1.30
N ASN A 803 6.11 37.71 -1.71
CA ASN A 803 6.59 38.40 -2.92
C ASN A 803 6.31 37.61 -4.22
N VAL A 804 5.19 36.88 -4.24
CA VAL A 804 4.90 35.71 -5.08
C VAL A 804 3.39 35.51 -5.18
N GLU A 805 2.85 35.42 -6.40
CA GLU A 805 1.44 35.04 -6.62
C GLU A 805 1.31 33.51 -6.69
N CYS A 806 1.05 32.90 -5.54
CA CYS A 806 0.85 31.46 -5.45
C CYS A 806 -0.45 31.02 -6.14
N ASP A 807 -0.35 30.22 -7.21
CA ASP A 807 -1.49 29.51 -7.81
C ASP A 807 -2.33 28.79 -6.73
N TYR A 808 -3.64 29.10 -6.72
CA TYR A 808 -4.54 28.67 -5.66
C TYR A 808 -4.67 27.15 -5.59
N TYR A 809 -4.72 26.48 -6.74
CA TYR A 809 -4.76 25.03 -6.81
C TYR A 809 -3.49 24.37 -6.30
N VAL A 810 -2.30 24.85 -6.66
CA VAL A 810 -1.01 24.36 -6.13
C VAL A 810 -0.99 24.45 -4.61
N THR A 811 -1.43 25.55 -4.02
CA THR A 811 -1.51 25.68 -2.55
C THR A 811 -2.62 24.83 -1.93
N ALA A 812 -3.73 24.59 -2.62
CA ALA A 812 -4.80 23.70 -2.16
C ALA A 812 -4.44 22.21 -2.21
N VAL A 813 -3.72 21.73 -3.24
CA VAL A 813 -3.33 20.31 -3.36
C VAL A 813 -2.12 19.93 -2.51
N MET A 814 -1.25 20.90 -2.19
CA MET A 814 -0.01 20.69 -1.41
C MET A 814 -0.23 19.84 -0.14
N ALA A 815 0.62 18.85 0.11
CA ALA A 815 0.52 18.02 1.31
C ALA A 815 0.67 18.87 2.58
N GLU A 816 0.05 18.45 3.69
CA GLU A 816 -0.02 19.29 4.91
C GLU A 816 1.37 19.63 5.46
N ARG A 817 2.26 18.63 5.50
CA ARG A 817 3.68 18.79 5.84
C ARG A 817 4.36 19.88 5.01
N ASP A 818 4.13 19.89 3.70
CA ASP A 818 4.86 20.76 2.78
C ASP A 818 4.28 22.18 2.78
N PHE A 819 2.95 22.30 2.96
CA PHE A 819 2.29 23.59 3.20
C PHE A 819 2.78 24.22 4.52
N LEU A 820 2.85 23.43 5.61
CA LEU A 820 3.43 23.89 6.88
C LEU A 820 4.89 24.32 6.72
N GLN A 821 5.71 23.55 6.00
CA GLN A 821 7.13 23.89 5.76
C GLN A 821 7.33 25.11 4.85
N LYS A 822 6.44 25.39 3.89
CA LYS A 822 6.56 26.53 2.97
C LYS A 822 5.91 27.81 3.50
N PHE A 823 4.80 27.71 4.23
CA PHE A 823 3.94 28.85 4.55
C PHE A 823 3.67 29.09 6.04
N VAL A 824 3.98 28.15 6.95
CA VAL A 824 3.68 28.33 8.38
C VAL A 824 4.94 28.40 9.23
N LEU A 825 5.78 27.36 9.16
CA LEU A 825 7.03 27.27 9.93
C LEU A 825 8.04 28.39 9.63
N PRO A 826 8.19 28.93 8.40
CA PRO A 826 9.09 30.05 8.12
C PRO A 826 8.65 31.40 8.69
N TYR A 827 7.40 31.52 9.16
CA TYR A 827 6.78 32.79 9.57
C TYR A 827 6.24 32.76 11.01
N LYS A 828 6.24 31.61 11.68
CA LYS A 828 5.70 31.42 13.04
C LYS A 828 6.28 32.38 14.09
N ASP A 829 7.54 32.80 13.90
CA ASP A 829 8.27 33.72 14.79
C ASP A 829 8.24 35.17 14.29
N VAL A 830 7.74 35.41 13.07
CA VAL A 830 7.65 36.72 12.40
C VAL A 830 6.24 37.30 12.51
N VAL A 831 5.23 36.42 12.54
CA VAL A 831 3.82 36.77 12.77
C VAL A 831 3.35 36.00 14.00
N PRO A 832 3.36 36.63 15.20
CA PRO A 832 2.90 36.00 16.43
C PRO A 832 1.51 35.38 16.30
N GLY A 833 1.35 34.17 16.84
CA GLY A 833 0.09 33.43 16.77
C GLY A 833 -0.29 32.86 15.39
N LEU A 834 0.49 33.07 14.32
CA LEU A 834 0.15 32.56 12.98
C LEU A 834 0.05 31.04 12.92
N ALA A 835 1.00 30.34 13.57
CA ALA A 835 1.03 28.88 13.58
C ALA A 835 -0.14 28.30 14.38
N ASP A 836 -0.40 28.86 15.57
CA ASP A 836 -1.49 28.43 16.44
C ASP A 836 -2.87 28.81 15.87
N GLY A 837 -2.97 29.96 15.18
CA GLY A 837 -4.16 30.39 14.45
C GLY A 837 -4.48 29.49 13.26
N TYR A 838 -3.47 29.09 12.47
CA TYR A 838 -3.65 28.10 11.40
C TYR A 838 -4.05 26.73 11.98
N ALA A 839 -3.36 26.26 13.02
CA ALA A 839 -3.69 24.99 13.69
C ALA A 839 -5.11 25.01 14.29
N SER A 840 -5.51 26.12 14.90
CA SER A 840 -6.85 26.37 15.44
C SER A 840 -7.90 26.28 14.33
N LYS A 841 -7.77 27.07 13.25
CA LYS A 841 -8.72 27.06 12.12
C LYS A 841 -8.82 25.69 11.45
N CYS A 842 -7.71 24.95 11.32
CA CYS A 842 -7.72 23.56 10.84
C CYS A 842 -8.39 22.55 11.80
N SER A 843 -8.56 22.87 13.08
CA SER A 843 -9.10 21.96 14.12
C SER A 843 -10.62 22.02 14.32
N VAL A 844 -11.26 23.07 13.79
CA VAL A 844 -12.66 23.42 14.06
C VAL A 844 -13.65 22.29 13.69
N LYS A 845 -14.66 22.11 14.55
CA LYS A 845 -15.93 21.45 14.22
C LYS A 845 -16.93 22.54 13.87
N ALA A 846 -17.73 22.35 12.81
CA ALA A 846 -18.65 23.35 12.30
C ALA A 846 -19.59 23.92 13.39
N ALA A 847 -19.36 25.19 13.73
CA ALA A 847 -20.22 26.07 14.52
C ALA A 847 -19.95 27.50 14.03
N ASN A 848 -21.02 28.19 13.62
CA ASN A 848 -21.11 29.55 13.07
C ASN A 848 -20.20 29.94 11.89
N ARG A 849 -20.78 30.66 10.92
CA ARG A 849 -20.06 31.38 9.85
C ARG A 849 -19.73 32.81 10.28
N GLU A 850 -19.15 32.96 11.47
CA GLU A 850 -18.72 34.25 12.01
C GLU A 850 -17.19 34.28 12.09
N CYS A 851 -16.59 35.40 11.67
CA CYS A 851 -15.17 35.45 11.41
C CYS A 851 -14.38 35.69 12.71
N PHE A 852 -13.93 34.61 13.35
CA PHE A 852 -12.86 34.71 14.33
C PHE A 852 -11.55 35.08 13.60
N CYS A 853 -11.28 36.38 13.56
CA CYS A 853 -9.98 36.96 13.28
C CYS A 853 -8.96 36.55 14.37
N LEU A 854 -7.67 36.84 14.13
CA LEU A 854 -6.61 36.53 15.09
C LEU A 854 -6.64 37.58 16.21
N SER A 855 -6.66 37.15 17.47
CA SER A 855 -6.57 38.03 18.64
C SER A 855 -5.18 38.66 18.74
N VAL A 856 -4.95 39.74 18.00
CA VAL A 856 -3.70 40.55 17.99
C VAL A 856 -4.03 42.05 18.00
N GLU A 857 -5.17 42.43 18.58
CA GLU A 857 -5.63 43.83 18.69
C GLU A 857 -5.22 44.51 20.00
N HIS A 858 -4.73 43.77 20.99
CA HIS A 858 -4.15 44.35 22.21
C HIS A 858 -2.65 44.59 22.06
N ILE A 859 -2.30 45.72 21.44
CA ILE A 859 -1.17 46.62 21.73
C ILE A 859 -1.29 47.83 20.79
N LYS A 860 -1.46 49.03 21.37
CA LYS A 860 -1.41 50.35 20.70
C LYS A 860 -2.44 50.60 19.57
N VAL A 861 -3.70 50.77 19.96
CA VAL A 861 -4.70 51.51 19.16
C VAL A 861 -5.17 52.75 19.94
N ASP A 862 -5.44 52.63 21.24
CA ASP A 862 -6.04 53.69 22.06
C ASP A 862 -5.18 54.96 22.14
N GLU A 863 -3.86 54.83 22.35
CA GLU A 863 -2.89 55.95 22.34
C GLU A 863 -2.88 56.77 21.04
N ALA A 864 -3.35 56.20 19.92
CA ALA A 864 -3.37 56.87 18.61
C ALA A 864 -4.72 57.54 18.31
N VAL A 865 -5.77 57.27 19.10
CA VAL A 865 -7.09 57.90 18.94
C VAL A 865 -7.14 59.20 19.74
N GLU A 866 -6.67 59.22 21.00
CA GLU A 866 -6.59 60.45 21.80
C GLU A 866 -5.78 61.54 21.08
N GLN A 867 -4.61 61.18 20.50
CA GLN A 867 -3.78 62.11 19.73
C GLN A 867 -4.40 62.58 18.41
N ALA A 868 -5.43 61.90 17.89
CA ALA A 868 -6.15 62.32 16.69
C ALA A 868 -7.29 63.29 17.03
N GLU A 869 -7.94 63.13 18.19
CA GLU A 869 -9.01 64.01 18.65
C GLU A 869 -8.46 65.34 19.19
N GLU A 870 -7.27 65.37 19.80
CA GLU A 870 -6.56 66.63 20.15
C GLU A 870 -6.19 67.50 18.92
N LEU A 871 -6.17 66.94 17.71
CA LEU A 871 -5.72 67.63 16.48
C LEU A 871 -6.87 68.12 15.56
N GLY A 872 -8.13 67.96 15.96
CA GLY A 872 -9.25 68.77 15.44
C GLY A 872 -9.57 68.64 13.94
N VAL A 873 -9.44 67.45 13.34
CA VAL A 873 -9.71 67.23 11.90
C VAL A 873 -11.15 66.75 11.65
N GLU A 874 -11.97 67.57 11.00
CA GLU A 874 -13.39 67.25 10.69
C GLU A 874 -13.57 66.11 9.66
N GLN A 875 -14.68 65.37 9.77
CA GLN A 875 -14.95 64.18 8.96
C GLN A 875 -15.64 64.47 7.61
N GLY A 876 -14.87 64.47 6.51
CA GLY A 876 -15.40 64.46 5.14
C GLY A 876 -16.01 63.10 4.73
N THR A 877 -17.20 63.11 4.11
CA THR A 877 -18.01 61.91 3.89
C THR A 877 -17.73 61.16 2.57
N TRP A 878 -16.99 60.03 2.60
CA TRP A 878 -16.94 59.06 1.48
C TRP A 878 -16.73 57.59 1.89
N MET A 879 -17.74 56.90 2.45
CA MET A 879 -17.93 55.43 2.32
C MET A 879 -19.25 54.94 2.94
N SER A 880 -19.87 53.91 2.37
CA SER A 880 -21.04 53.26 2.99
C SER A 880 -20.64 52.29 4.12
N PRO A 881 -21.53 51.96 5.08
CA PRO A 881 -21.17 51.15 6.25
C PRO A 881 -20.55 49.79 5.93
N ARG A 882 -21.03 49.10 4.87
CA ARG A 882 -20.45 47.83 4.42
C ARG A 882 -19.00 47.96 3.92
N LYS A 883 -18.58 49.12 3.39
CA LYS A 883 -17.19 49.36 3.02
C LYS A 883 -16.31 49.72 4.23
N LYS A 884 -16.83 50.47 5.22
CA LYS A 884 -16.12 50.66 6.51
C LYS A 884 -15.84 49.31 7.20
N VAL A 885 -16.82 48.42 7.29
CA VAL A 885 -16.64 47.05 7.82
C VAL A 885 -15.58 46.26 7.03
N MET A 886 -15.53 46.40 5.70
CA MET A 886 -14.54 45.70 4.87
C MET A 886 -13.12 46.29 4.96
N PHE A 887 -12.98 47.53 5.45
CA PHE A 887 -11.69 48.20 5.67
C PHE A 887 -11.16 48.00 7.11
N MET A 888 -12.00 47.59 8.05
CA MET A 888 -11.62 47.16 9.41
C MET A 888 -11.37 45.64 9.51
N VAL A 889 -11.43 44.89 8.40
CA VAL A 889 -11.34 43.40 8.35
C VAL A 889 -10.22 42.93 7.38
N CYS A 890 -9.32 43.85 7.04
CA CYS A 890 -8.02 43.59 6.41
C CYS A 890 -6.94 44.24 7.30
#